data_AF-A0AAV5SD70-F1
#
_entry.id   AF-A0AAV5SD70-F1
#
_cell.length_a   1.000
_cell.length_b   1.000
_cell.length_c   1.000
_cell.angle_alpha   90.00
_cell.angle_beta   90.00
_cell.angle_gamma   90.00
#
_symmetry.space_group_name_H-M   'P 1'
#
loop_
_entity.id
_entity.type
_entity.pdbx_description
1 polymer ?
#
loop_
_entity_poly.entity_id
_entity_poly.type
_entity_poly.pdbx_seq_one_letter_code
_entity_poly.pdbx_strand_id
1 'polypeptide(L)'
;LSQIEMRVLLLVAASLLGYVGAQTPTEVLNSAMTEAIKSVMLINDVAETLIGEDFNPVTQRANGDSIAAQKVGDIMQATTKLIIDTQGAAFLSKLKGIDTLEVLHGLIKSNRTKRQYGGGTSTTGCIEQPSTCNKANPYRSISGWCNHDDTANRALGSASTPIRRFMGAPKYDDGFNSVRRRSYSGGYLPSARDISNKIFAEAAIPSFDPKYNHLLMQFGQWIAHDIIFTPLVVGPTGALLDCTLCQSAMVTTNCAPIEVPENDAYFPTTTDTGDKACIRLTRAINGQTALGVRTPINQNSHFLDLSQVYGSTDCVARELRTLQGGMMKMYTADVHNLPPQNTNQSNCNSQRLNPPALCFNAGDSRNSLHPGLITLHTIYLRQHNRWAEQIQVLRPTWNDNQIYQETRRLMIALYQSHVYSEYLPKIIGEQKMQQFNLNPSGLKSTYDPYTDPSVSVEFCTGAFRFGHSQVRKDIPRIKNNNVTVGSYIDLGQHIFYTDPLYDRVATVNTMTQGAVNCPGMAVDRQFSFPMRNEMFSIRGKKASGVDMPAFNVQRAREKGVQPYNEVRQKIPGLGSVSTFDALEKNIDKANIDLLKKTYEYVHDVDLYVGLLMERVVDPTALLGPTGTHLIADQFSAFKKGDRFFYENSATGTTIGGLKQVEYDAITNYSLAQLICENTYGMEQVQADIFQFNNRKVQCSSFQPFPILRIIGQPA
;
A
#
# COMPACT_ATOMS: atom_id res chain seq x y z
N LEU A 1 34.61 -36.75 -16.49
CA LEU A 1 33.73 -36.30 -15.39
C LEU A 1 34.09 -34.85 -15.09
N SER A 2 33.13 -33.94 -15.15
CA SER A 2 33.30 -32.58 -14.64
C SER A 2 33.61 -32.62 -13.12
N GLN A 3 34.21 -31.56 -12.56
CA GLN A 3 34.45 -31.49 -11.10
C GLN A 3 33.16 -31.71 -10.27
N ILE A 4 31.99 -31.40 -10.84
CA ILE A 4 30.68 -31.60 -10.23
C ILE A 4 30.33 -33.09 -10.18
N GLU A 5 30.52 -33.81 -11.28
CA GLU A 5 30.21 -35.24 -11.34
C GLU A 5 31.14 -36.06 -10.43
N MET A 6 32.40 -35.64 -10.25
CA MET A 6 33.32 -36.25 -9.29
C MET A 6 32.89 -36.03 -7.83
N ARG A 7 32.34 -34.85 -7.50
CA ARG A 7 31.80 -34.57 -6.15
C ARG A 7 30.54 -35.37 -5.85
N VAL A 8 29.67 -35.55 -6.83
CA VAL A 8 28.47 -36.40 -6.71
C VAL A 8 28.88 -37.86 -6.50
N LEU A 9 29.88 -38.36 -7.24
CA LEU A 9 30.42 -39.71 -7.04
C LEU A 9 31.07 -39.89 -5.66
N LEU A 10 31.76 -38.87 -5.14
CA LEU A 10 32.32 -38.89 -3.78
C LEU A 10 31.23 -38.85 -2.69
N LEU A 11 30.14 -38.13 -2.91
CA LEU A 11 28.97 -38.10 -2.00
C LEU A 11 28.20 -39.42 -2.02
N VAL A 12 28.09 -40.07 -3.19
CA VAL A 12 27.49 -41.41 -3.35
C VAL A 12 28.40 -42.49 -2.74
N ALA A 13 29.72 -42.36 -2.87
CA ALA A 13 30.67 -43.26 -2.23
C ALA A 13 30.68 -43.09 -0.69
N ALA A 14 30.55 -41.86 -0.19
CA ALA A 14 30.47 -41.58 1.26
C ALA A 14 29.17 -42.10 1.89
N SER A 15 28.07 -42.13 1.14
CA SER A 15 26.79 -42.71 1.60
C SER A 15 26.77 -44.23 1.57
N LEU A 16 27.53 -44.87 0.67
CA LEU A 16 27.70 -46.33 0.64
C LEU A 16 28.66 -46.88 1.72
N LEU A 17 29.55 -46.05 2.27
CA LEU A 17 30.54 -46.44 3.29
C LEU A 17 30.10 -46.17 4.75
N GLY A 18 28.84 -45.81 5.00
CA GLY A 18 28.31 -45.70 6.37
C GLY A 18 28.96 -44.64 7.27
N TYR A 19 29.67 -43.67 6.69
CA TYR A 19 30.43 -42.63 7.39
C TYR A 19 29.82 -41.23 7.21
N VAL A 20 28.50 -41.11 7.25
CA VAL A 20 27.82 -39.84 7.47
C VAL A 20 26.95 -40.03 8.70
N GLY A 21 27.42 -39.56 9.86
CA GLY A 21 26.57 -39.43 11.04
C GLY A 21 25.31 -38.67 10.63
N ALA A 22 24.13 -39.14 11.04
CA ALA A 22 22.87 -38.51 10.68
C ALA A 22 22.91 -37.03 11.08
N GLN A 23 22.96 -36.13 10.08
CA GLN A 23 23.00 -34.70 10.34
C GLN A 23 21.74 -34.30 11.13
N THR A 24 21.95 -33.54 12.19
CA THR A 24 20.84 -32.98 12.96
C THR A 24 20.06 -31.97 12.10
N PRO A 25 18.76 -31.74 12.38
CA PRO A 25 18.00 -30.73 11.65
C PRO A 25 18.67 -29.35 11.60
N THR A 26 19.33 -28.96 12.70
CA THR A 26 20.08 -27.70 12.80
C THR A 26 21.34 -27.69 11.91
N GLU A 27 22.05 -28.81 11.77
CA GLU A 27 23.21 -28.90 10.86
C GLU A 27 22.79 -28.79 9.39
N VAL A 28 21.69 -29.44 9.01
CA VAL A 28 21.11 -29.32 7.66
C VAL A 28 20.70 -27.87 7.40
N LEU A 29 20.02 -27.23 8.36
CA LEU A 29 19.63 -25.82 8.27
C LEU A 29 20.86 -24.91 8.10
N ASN A 30 21.88 -25.07 8.94
CA ASN A 30 23.10 -24.27 8.89
C ASN A 30 23.83 -24.42 7.54
N SER A 31 23.90 -25.64 7.02
CA SER A 31 24.54 -25.93 5.73
C SER A 31 23.78 -25.28 4.57
N ALA A 32 22.46 -25.50 4.50
CA ALA A 32 21.61 -24.90 3.48
C ALA A 32 21.62 -23.37 3.52
N MET A 33 21.55 -22.78 4.71
CA MET A 33 21.56 -21.34 4.89
C MET A 33 22.93 -20.72 4.55
N THR A 34 24.03 -21.40 4.88
CA THR A 34 25.37 -20.96 4.47
C THR A 34 25.52 -20.92 2.96
N GLU A 35 24.98 -21.92 2.25
CA GLU A 35 25.02 -21.95 0.79
C GLU A 35 24.09 -20.90 0.17
N ALA A 36 22.90 -20.70 0.75
CA ALA A 36 21.99 -19.62 0.36
C ALA A 36 22.63 -18.23 0.50
N ILE A 37 23.34 -17.97 1.61
CA ILE A 37 24.06 -16.70 1.82
C ILE A 37 25.06 -16.45 0.68
N LYS A 38 25.86 -17.46 0.30
CA LYS A 38 26.82 -17.33 -0.80
C LYS A 38 26.11 -17.06 -2.12
N SER A 39 25.05 -17.80 -2.43
CA SER A 39 24.30 -17.66 -3.67
C SER A 39 23.68 -16.26 -3.79
N VAL A 40 23.03 -15.77 -2.73
CA VAL A 40 22.40 -14.44 -2.72
C VAL A 40 23.45 -13.33 -2.76
N MET A 41 24.57 -13.47 -2.06
CA MET A 41 25.68 -12.49 -2.13
C MET A 41 26.29 -12.44 -3.54
N LEU A 42 26.55 -13.61 -4.15
CA LEU A 42 27.09 -13.70 -5.51
C LEU A 42 26.14 -13.09 -6.55
N ILE A 43 24.82 -13.29 -6.43
CA ILE A 43 23.82 -12.68 -7.32
C ILE A 43 23.85 -11.15 -7.21
N ASN A 44 24.03 -10.62 -6.01
CA ASN A 44 24.16 -9.17 -5.81
C ASN A 44 25.45 -8.62 -6.41
N ASP A 45 26.57 -9.34 -6.32
CA ASP A 45 27.85 -8.91 -6.90
C ASP A 45 27.88 -9.05 -8.45
N VAL A 46 27.24 -10.08 -9.02
CA VAL A 46 27.24 -10.36 -10.48
C VAL A 46 26.37 -9.38 -11.26
N ALA A 47 25.28 -8.87 -10.70
CA ALA A 47 24.43 -7.92 -11.43
C ALA A 47 24.84 -6.44 -11.25
N GLU A 48 26.05 -6.15 -10.76
CA GLU A 48 26.75 -4.87 -10.98
C GLU A 48 27.25 -4.72 -12.44
N THR A 49 27.40 -5.81 -13.20
CA THR A 49 28.01 -5.78 -14.54
C THR A 49 27.02 -5.77 -15.71
N LEU A 50 25.71 -5.84 -15.48
CA LEU A 50 24.70 -5.90 -16.55
C LEU A 50 23.50 -5.00 -16.22
N ILE A 51 23.27 -4.00 -17.09
CA ILE A 51 22.01 -3.28 -17.43
C ILE A 51 22.19 -1.75 -17.39
N GLY A 52 21.81 -1.11 -18.51
CA GLY A 52 21.91 0.31 -18.79
C GLY A 52 20.86 1.19 -18.10
N GLU A 53 21.17 2.48 -18.07
CA GLU A 53 20.29 3.55 -17.59
C GLU A 53 19.14 3.75 -18.57
N ASP A 54 17.89 3.56 -18.14
CA ASP A 54 16.81 4.43 -18.59
C ASP A 54 15.54 4.37 -17.73
N PHE A 55 14.90 5.55 -17.67
CA PHE A 55 13.71 6.00 -16.95
C PHE A 55 12.73 4.95 -16.40
N ASN A 56 12.59 4.92 -15.07
CA ASN A 56 11.56 4.15 -14.37
C ASN A 56 11.21 4.86 -13.03
N PRO A 57 9.94 4.93 -12.59
CA PRO A 57 9.55 5.78 -11.47
C PRO A 57 10.08 5.24 -10.13
N VAL A 58 11.00 5.99 -9.54
CA VAL A 58 11.60 5.91 -8.19
C VAL A 58 10.54 5.97 -7.07
N THR A 59 9.27 6.32 -7.32
CA THR A 59 8.20 6.39 -6.30
C THR A 59 7.77 5.03 -5.75
N GLN A 60 8.11 3.92 -6.42
CA GLN A 60 7.87 2.56 -5.93
C GLN A 60 9.14 1.86 -5.40
N ARG A 61 10.23 2.60 -5.18
CA ARG A 61 11.47 2.04 -4.64
C ARG A 61 11.35 1.72 -3.16
N ALA A 62 12.04 0.65 -2.81
CA ALA A 62 12.29 0.22 -1.46
C ALA A 62 13.18 1.22 -0.71
N ASN A 63 12.83 1.52 0.54
CA ASN A 63 13.75 2.19 1.47
C ASN A 63 14.85 1.21 1.94
N GLY A 64 15.86 1.73 2.65
CA GLY A 64 16.98 0.91 3.14
C GLY A 64 16.54 -0.29 3.99
N ASP A 65 15.52 -0.11 4.84
CA ASP A 65 14.99 -1.17 5.70
C ASP A 65 14.28 -2.27 4.88
N SER A 66 13.51 -1.88 3.87
CA SER A 66 12.86 -2.80 2.92
C SER A 66 13.87 -3.57 2.07
N ILE A 67 14.98 -2.94 1.66
CA ILE A 67 16.09 -3.61 0.96
C ILE A 67 16.78 -4.61 1.90
N ALA A 68 16.98 -4.24 3.17
CA ALA A 68 17.55 -5.15 4.17
C ALA A 68 16.61 -6.36 4.40
N ALA A 69 15.31 -6.12 4.54
CA ALA A 69 14.30 -7.17 4.64
C ALA A 69 14.27 -8.07 3.38
N GLN A 70 14.47 -7.49 2.19
CA GLN A 70 14.58 -8.25 0.95
C GLN A 70 15.73 -9.27 1.00
N LYS A 71 16.92 -8.83 1.43
CA LYS A 71 18.09 -9.72 1.53
C LYS A 71 17.82 -10.90 2.46
N VAL A 72 17.16 -10.66 3.60
CA VAL A 72 16.74 -11.72 4.51
C VAL A 72 15.74 -12.65 3.82
N GLY A 73 14.71 -12.11 3.18
CA GLY A 73 13.70 -12.90 2.47
C GLY A 73 14.28 -13.77 1.35
N ASP A 74 15.19 -13.23 0.55
CA ASP A 74 15.85 -13.95 -0.53
C ASP A 74 16.73 -15.10 0.00
N ILE A 75 17.44 -14.89 1.12
CA ILE A 75 18.19 -15.96 1.81
C ILE A 75 17.24 -17.03 2.36
N MET A 76 16.14 -16.64 3.01
CA MET A 76 15.15 -17.58 3.55
C MET A 76 14.51 -18.41 2.45
N GLN A 77 14.16 -17.77 1.33
CA GLN A 77 13.60 -18.45 0.16
C GLN A 77 14.61 -19.44 -0.45
N ALA A 78 15.85 -19.02 -0.69
CA ALA A 78 16.90 -19.89 -1.22
C ALA A 78 17.20 -21.06 -0.28
N THR A 79 17.27 -20.80 1.03
CA THR A 79 17.46 -21.84 2.06
C THR A 79 16.31 -22.84 2.04
N THR A 80 15.06 -22.37 1.99
CA THR A 80 13.88 -23.23 1.92
C THR A 80 13.93 -24.12 0.69
N LYS A 81 14.28 -23.55 -0.48
CA LYS A 81 14.42 -24.30 -1.72
C LYS A 81 15.49 -25.39 -1.62
N LEU A 82 16.68 -25.06 -1.10
CA LEU A 82 17.76 -26.04 -0.92
C LEU A 82 17.34 -27.19 0.01
N ILE A 83 16.62 -26.90 1.09
CA ILE A 83 16.11 -27.94 2.00
C ILE A 83 15.07 -28.81 1.31
N ILE A 84 14.12 -28.23 0.57
CA ILE A 84 13.12 -28.99 -0.17
C ILE A 84 13.79 -29.88 -1.22
N ASP A 85 14.75 -29.34 -1.98
CA ASP A 85 15.43 -30.05 -3.06
C ASP A 85 16.31 -31.20 -2.53
N THR A 86 16.87 -31.07 -1.32
CA THR A 86 17.79 -32.08 -0.74
C THR A 86 17.15 -33.05 0.24
N GLN A 87 16.15 -32.61 1.02
CA GLN A 87 15.52 -33.39 2.11
C GLN A 87 14.02 -33.65 1.89
N GLY A 88 13.40 -33.01 0.90
CA GLY A 88 11.96 -33.03 0.68
C GLY A 88 11.19 -32.07 1.57
N ALA A 89 10.01 -31.64 1.12
CA ALA A 89 9.19 -30.64 1.81
C ALA A 89 8.76 -31.03 3.24
N ALA A 90 8.57 -32.32 3.50
CA ALA A 90 8.21 -32.83 4.83
C ALA A 90 9.28 -32.50 5.89
N PHE A 91 10.55 -32.32 5.50
CA PHE A 91 11.63 -32.00 6.42
C PHE A 91 11.45 -30.64 7.10
N LEU A 92 10.77 -29.68 6.47
CA LEU A 92 10.50 -28.36 7.06
C LEU A 92 9.75 -28.48 8.40
N SER A 93 8.92 -29.52 8.58
CA SER A 93 8.24 -29.78 9.85
C SER A 93 9.19 -30.11 11.00
N LYS A 94 10.36 -30.71 10.71
CA LYS A 94 11.42 -31.01 11.69
C LYS A 94 12.18 -29.77 12.16
N LEU A 95 12.05 -28.66 11.43
CA LEU A 95 12.66 -27.36 11.77
C LEU A 95 11.70 -26.45 12.55
N LYS A 96 10.48 -26.90 12.82
CA LYS A 96 9.47 -26.14 13.56
C LYS A 96 9.99 -25.81 14.96
N GLY A 97 9.91 -24.55 15.35
CA GLY A 97 10.35 -24.05 16.65
C GLY A 97 11.81 -23.57 16.69
N ILE A 98 12.57 -23.74 15.61
CA ILE A 98 13.89 -23.12 15.46
C ILE A 98 13.72 -21.66 15.03
N ASP A 99 14.37 -20.74 15.73
CA ASP A 99 14.46 -19.34 15.30
C ASP A 99 15.46 -19.22 14.13
N THR A 100 14.93 -19.25 12.91
CA THR A 100 15.74 -19.18 11.69
C THR A 100 16.43 -17.83 11.52
N LEU A 101 15.88 -16.74 12.09
CA LEU A 101 16.52 -15.42 12.04
C LEU A 101 17.71 -15.36 12.97
N GLU A 102 17.60 -15.94 14.16
CA GLU A 102 18.72 -16.05 15.10
C GLU A 102 19.88 -16.84 14.47
N VAL A 103 19.58 -17.98 13.83
CA VAL A 103 20.56 -18.78 13.09
C VAL A 103 21.23 -17.94 12.00
N LEU A 104 20.46 -17.23 11.17
CA LEU A 104 20.98 -16.37 10.11
C LEU A 104 21.92 -15.28 10.66
N HIS A 105 21.50 -14.60 11.73
CA HIS A 105 22.31 -13.57 12.38
C HIS A 105 23.62 -14.15 12.94
N GLY A 106 23.58 -15.35 13.52
CA GLY A 106 24.77 -16.07 13.97
C GLY A 106 25.76 -16.33 12.82
N LEU A 107 25.27 -16.82 11.68
CA LEU A 107 26.08 -17.10 10.50
C LEU A 107 26.70 -15.82 9.90
N ILE A 108 25.93 -14.74 9.78
CA ILE A 108 26.42 -13.45 9.26
C ILE A 108 27.51 -12.87 10.17
N LYS A 109 27.32 -12.92 11.50
CA LYS A 109 28.33 -12.46 12.47
C LYS A 109 29.62 -13.26 12.36
N SER A 110 29.53 -14.59 12.26
CA SER A 110 30.71 -15.46 12.15
C SER A 110 31.53 -15.22 10.87
N ASN A 111 30.87 -14.85 9.76
CA ASN A 111 31.55 -14.47 8.51
C ASN A 111 32.22 -13.08 8.59
N ARG A 112 31.65 -12.12 9.33
CA ARG A 112 32.28 -10.80 9.53
C ARG A 112 33.57 -10.87 10.36
N THR A 113 33.68 -11.79 11.31
CA THR A 113 34.93 -12.00 12.07
C THR A 113 36.11 -12.52 11.22
N LYS A 114 35.90 -12.91 9.96
CA LYS A 114 36.97 -13.26 9.00
C LYS A 114 37.40 -12.11 8.08
N ARG A 115 36.70 -10.96 8.09
CA ARG A 115 37.07 -9.73 7.36
C ARG A 115 37.22 -8.59 8.37
N GLN A 116 38.40 -8.48 8.99
CA GLN A 116 38.70 -7.37 9.88
C GLN A 116 39.34 -6.23 9.09
N TYR A 117 38.66 -5.08 8.98
CA TYR A 117 39.20 -3.73 9.19
C TYR A 117 38.10 -2.66 9.04
N GLY A 118 38.08 -1.69 9.97
CA GLY A 118 37.31 -0.45 9.87
C GLY A 118 36.20 -0.30 10.91
N GLY A 119 36.56 0.20 12.11
CA GLY A 119 35.60 0.57 13.14
C GLY A 119 34.67 1.69 12.67
N GLY A 120 33.38 1.47 12.89
CA GLY A 120 32.32 2.47 12.76
C GLY A 120 31.26 2.16 13.81
N THR A 121 31.15 3.05 14.78
CA THR A 121 30.08 3.10 15.78
C THR A 121 28.71 3.01 15.11
N SER A 122 27.84 2.12 15.63
CA SER A 122 26.37 2.08 15.47
C SER A 122 25.79 2.98 14.38
N THR A 123 25.56 2.45 13.19
CA THR A 123 24.54 3.03 12.30
C THR A 123 23.18 2.73 12.92
N THR A 124 22.67 3.64 13.76
CA THR A 124 21.26 3.61 14.17
C THR A 124 20.42 3.64 12.89
N GLY A 125 19.68 2.56 12.63
CA GLY A 125 18.77 2.46 11.49
C GLY A 125 17.71 3.56 11.52
N CYS A 126 17.04 3.79 10.39
CA CYS A 126 15.97 4.79 10.29
C CYS A 126 14.66 4.38 10.98
N ILE A 127 14.57 3.14 11.47
CA ILE A 127 13.49 2.65 12.33
C ILE A 127 14.09 2.29 13.69
N GLU A 128 13.67 2.97 14.74
CA GLU A 128 14.04 2.59 16.10
C GLU A 128 13.36 1.27 16.51
N GLN A 129 14.17 0.30 16.94
CA GLN A 129 13.71 -1.03 17.39
C GLN A 129 14.21 -1.32 18.82
N PRO A 130 13.72 -0.59 19.84
CA PRO A 130 14.14 -0.82 21.21
C PRO A 130 13.80 -2.24 21.67
N SER A 131 14.72 -2.84 22.43
CA SER A 131 14.57 -4.20 22.99
C SER A 131 13.56 -4.27 24.12
N THR A 132 13.04 -3.14 24.61
CA THR A 132 11.95 -3.03 25.57
C THR A 132 11.06 -1.83 25.22
N CYS A 133 9.73 -2.01 25.31
CA CYS A 133 8.78 -0.93 25.01
C CYS A 133 8.39 -0.17 26.29
N ASN A 134 8.50 1.16 26.25
CA ASN A 134 8.01 2.00 27.35
C ASN A 134 6.49 2.16 27.29
N LYS A 135 5.76 1.40 28.12
CA LYS A 135 4.30 1.45 28.20
C LYS A 135 3.75 2.80 28.66
N ALA A 136 4.55 3.60 29.34
CA ALA A 136 4.15 4.92 29.80
C ALA A 136 4.29 6.01 28.71
N ASN A 137 4.85 5.69 27.53
CA ASN A 137 4.92 6.64 26.43
C ASN A 137 3.53 6.85 25.81
N PRO A 138 2.96 8.07 25.86
CA PRO A 138 1.62 8.35 25.34
C PRO A 138 1.60 8.51 23.81
N TYR A 139 2.75 8.50 23.14
CA TYR A 139 2.84 8.74 21.71
C TYR A 139 3.23 7.49 20.94
N ARG A 140 2.67 7.37 19.73
CA ARG A 140 3.04 6.36 18.73
C ARG A 140 4.48 6.60 18.28
N SER A 141 5.26 5.54 18.10
CA SER A 141 6.47 5.62 17.28
C SER A 141 6.11 6.02 15.85
N ILE A 142 7.11 6.44 15.05
CA ILE A 142 6.88 6.75 13.64
C ILE A 142 6.64 5.47 12.83
N SER A 143 7.37 4.40 13.16
CA SER A 143 7.26 3.11 12.45
C SER A 143 6.06 2.26 12.87
N GLY A 144 5.41 2.56 13.99
CA GLY A 144 4.40 1.68 14.60
C GLY A 144 5.00 0.60 15.51
N TRP A 145 6.33 0.48 15.60
CA TRP A 145 7.00 -0.37 16.59
C TRP A 145 6.54 -0.04 18.01
N CYS A 146 6.41 -1.03 18.88
CA CYS A 146 5.90 -0.88 20.25
C CYS A 146 4.44 -0.41 20.36
N ASN A 147 3.61 -0.60 19.33
CA ASN A 147 2.16 -0.57 19.52
C ASN A 147 1.76 -1.66 20.53
N HIS A 148 2.20 -2.90 20.25
CA HIS A 148 2.17 -4.03 21.17
C HIS A 148 3.42 -4.02 22.07
N ASP A 149 3.27 -4.41 23.34
CA ASP A 149 4.30 -4.24 24.37
C ASP A 149 5.04 -5.54 24.75
N ASP A 150 4.42 -6.71 24.53
CA ASP A 150 5.04 -8.00 24.73
C ASP A 150 6.15 -8.28 23.71
N THR A 151 7.21 -8.97 24.13
CA THR A 151 8.41 -9.20 23.31
C THR A 151 8.14 -9.92 21.99
N ALA A 152 7.10 -10.76 21.90
CA ALA A 152 6.81 -11.53 20.70
C ALA A 152 6.08 -10.68 19.63
N ASN A 153 5.31 -9.67 20.05
CA ASN A 153 4.39 -8.94 19.17
C ASN A 153 4.80 -7.49 18.84
N ARG A 154 5.92 -6.97 19.37
CA ARG A 154 6.32 -5.55 19.19
C ARG A 154 6.43 -5.06 17.74
N ALA A 155 6.69 -5.99 16.82
CA ALA A 155 6.81 -5.74 15.40
C ALA A 155 5.47 -5.80 14.65
N LEU A 156 4.40 -6.32 15.25
CA LEU A 156 3.10 -6.44 14.59
C LEU A 156 2.57 -5.06 14.19
N GLY A 157 2.26 -4.91 12.91
CA GLY A 157 1.83 -3.66 12.31
C GLY A 157 2.91 -2.59 12.10
N SER A 158 4.17 -2.87 12.45
CA SER A 158 5.28 -1.95 12.21
C SER A 158 5.59 -1.83 10.71
N ALA A 159 6.15 -0.70 10.32
CA ALA A 159 6.66 -0.43 8.99
C ALA A 159 7.73 -1.44 8.57
N SER A 160 7.79 -1.72 7.26
CA SER A 160 8.73 -2.66 6.63
C SER A 160 8.63 -4.10 7.18
N THR A 161 7.43 -4.52 7.57
CA THR A 161 7.15 -5.89 8.03
C THR A 161 6.29 -6.69 7.03
N PRO A 162 6.27 -8.02 7.11
CA PRO A 162 5.50 -8.86 6.19
C PRO A 162 4.00 -8.58 6.24
N ILE A 163 3.32 -8.71 5.09
CA ILE A 163 1.85 -8.70 5.06
C ILE A 163 1.28 -10.04 5.51
N ARG A 164 0.12 -10.03 6.18
CA ARG A 164 -0.60 -11.26 6.55
C ARG A 164 -1.42 -11.80 5.38
N ARG A 165 -2.05 -12.97 5.55
CA ARG A 165 -2.95 -13.58 4.55
C ARG A 165 -4.29 -13.92 5.18
N PHE A 166 -5.38 -13.36 4.65
CA PHE A 166 -6.74 -13.69 5.09
C PHE A 166 -7.04 -15.18 4.89
N MET A 167 -6.58 -15.75 3.78
CA MET A 167 -6.77 -17.17 3.48
C MET A 167 -5.84 -18.12 4.26
N GLY A 168 -4.88 -17.59 5.02
CA GLY A 168 -3.86 -18.37 5.74
C GLY A 168 -2.78 -19.01 4.86
N ALA A 169 -2.98 -19.13 3.54
CA ALA A 169 -2.01 -19.71 2.61
C ALA A 169 -2.06 -19.06 1.21
N PRO A 170 -0.91 -18.93 0.51
CA PRO A 170 -0.86 -18.41 -0.85
C PRO A 170 -1.33 -19.43 -1.90
N LYS A 171 -1.58 -18.93 -3.11
CA LYS A 171 -1.70 -19.70 -4.35
C LYS A 171 -0.62 -19.32 -5.35
N TYR A 172 0.53 -19.97 -5.25
CA TYR A 172 1.58 -19.96 -6.28
C TYR A 172 1.44 -21.21 -7.16
N ASP A 173 1.91 -21.14 -8.41
CA ASP A 173 1.81 -22.27 -9.35
C ASP A 173 2.59 -23.51 -8.87
N ASP A 174 3.74 -23.28 -8.23
CA ASP A 174 4.60 -24.29 -7.63
C ASP A 174 4.34 -24.47 -6.11
N GLY A 175 3.32 -23.80 -5.58
CA GLY A 175 3.05 -23.74 -4.14
C GLY A 175 4.08 -22.96 -3.32
N PHE A 176 5.06 -22.31 -3.95
CA PHE A 176 6.23 -21.74 -3.29
C PHE A 176 6.50 -20.26 -3.62
N ASN A 177 6.70 -19.94 -4.91
CA ASN A 177 7.11 -18.61 -5.37
C ASN A 177 6.64 -18.29 -6.79
N SER A 178 6.39 -19.29 -7.64
CA SER A 178 6.05 -19.06 -9.04
C SER A 178 4.72 -18.33 -9.19
N VAL A 179 4.71 -17.26 -9.98
CA VAL A 179 3.52 -16.46 -10.29
C VAL A 179 2.40 -17.39 -10.79
N ARG A 180 1.17 -17.20 -10.31
CA ARG A 180 0.04 -18.03 -10.76
C ARG A 180 -0.24 -17.81 -12.25
N ARG A 181 -0.08 -18.86 -13.06
CA ARG A 181 -0.32 -18.89 -14.51
C ARG A 181 -1.14 -20.10 -14.95
N ARG A 182 -1.33 -21.11 -14.09
CA ARG A 182 -2.12 -22.29 -14.42
C ARG A 182 -3.59 -22.15 -14.05
N SER A 183 -4.46 -22.56 -14.98
CA SER A 183 -5.89 -22.77 -14.75
C SER A 183 -6.10 -24.01 -13.87
N TYR A 184 -7.30 -24.12 -13.32
CA TYR A 184 -7.85 -25.29 -12.65
C TYR A 184 -7.67 -26.59 -13.46
N SER A 185 -7.76 -26.54 -14.79
CA SER A 185 -7.48 -27.70 -15.67
C SER A 185 -6.01 -28.07 -15.82
N GLY A 186 -5.09 -27.22 -15.36
CA GLY A 186 -3.65 -27.33 -15.59
C GLY A 186 -3.15 -26.60 -16.86
N GLY A 187 -4.05 -26.11 -17.71
CA GLY A 187 -3.76 -25.23 -18.85
C GLY A 187 -3.32 -23.81 -18.42
N TYR A 188 -3.17 -22.89 -19.37
CA TYR A 188 -2.80 -21.50 -19.05
C TYR A 188 -4.02 -20.63 -18.75
N LEU A 189 -3.90 -19.77 -17.75
CA LEU A 189 -4.85 -18.68 -17.51
C LEU A 189 -4.77 -17.65 -18.64
N PRO A 190 -5.87 -16.95 -18.94
CA PRO A 190 -5.83 -15.78 -19.83
C PRO A 190 -4.84 -14.74 -19.29
N SER A 191 -4.17 -14.03 -20.21
CA SER A 191 -3.28 -12.95 -19.82
C SER A 191 -4.06 -11.84 -19.11
N ALA A 192 -3.42 -11.13 -18.18
CA ALA A 192 -4.10 -10.07 -17.44
C ALA A 192 -4.57 -8.93 -18.36
N ARG A 193 -3.87 -8.69 -19.49
CA ARG A 193 -4.30 -7.71 -20.50
C ARG A 193 -5.49 -8.21 -21.32
N ASP A 194 -5.54 -9.50 -21.67
CA ASP A 194 -6.73 -10.08 -22.32
C ASP A 194 -7.97 -9.99 -21.43
N ILE A 195 -7.82 -10.28 -20.13
CA ILE A 195 -8.87 -10.04 -19.13
C ILE A 195 -9.30 -8.57 -19.13
N SER A 196 -8.34 -7.64 -19.12
CA SER A 196 -8.68 -6.22 -19.18
C SER A 196 -9.44 -5.86 -20.44
N ASN A 197 -8.99 -6.30 -21.63
CA ASN A 197 -9.67 -6.04 -22.90
C ASN A 197 -11.10 -6.57 -22.94
N LYS A 198 -11.36 -7.76 -22.39
CA LYS A 198 -12.70 -8.37 -22.37
C LYS A 198 -13.59 -7.78 -21.29
N ILE A 199 -13.08 -7.70 -20.06
CA ILE A 199 -13.89 -7.40 -18.87
C ILE A 199 -13.95 -5.90 -18.59
N PHE A 200 -12.79 -5.25 -18.60
CA PHE A 200 -12.63 -3.92 -18.02
C PHE A 200 -12.79 -2.77 -19.00
N ALA A 201 -13.31 -3.06 -20.21
CA ALA A 201 -13.38 -2.10 -21.31
C ALA A 201 -14.10 -0.82 -20.90
N GLU A 202 -13.57 0.32 -21.35
CA GLU A 202 -14.21 1.61 -21.13
C GLU A 202 -15.62 1.59 -21.74
N ALA A 203 -16.56 2.17 -21.01
CA ALA A 203 -17.92 2.35 -21.47
C ALA A 203 -17.97 3.32 -22.66
N ALA A 204 -18.89 3.11 -23.61
CA ALA A 204 -19.18 4.13 -24.61
C ALA A 204 -19.66 5.45 -23.97
N ILE A 205 -20.34 5.36 -22.82
CA ILE A 205 -20.76 6.49 -21.99
C ILE A 205 -20.18 6.27 -20.58
N PRO A 206 -19.28 7.14 -20.09
CA PRO A 206 -18.71 7.03 -18.75
C PRO A 206 -19.78 6.92 -17.66
N SER A 207 -19.63 5.91 -16.81
CA SER A 207 -20.51 5.65 -15.66
C SER A 207 -20.06 6.50 -14.46
N PHE A 208 -20.79 7.58 -14.17
CA PHE A 208 -20.57 8.40 -12.97
C PHE A 208 -21.45 7.92 -11.82
N ASP A 209 -20.90 7.95 -10.61
CA ASP A 209 -21.65 7.65 -9.40
C ASP A 209 -22.67 8.77 -9.14
N PRO A 210 -23.98 8.47 -9.04
CA PRO A 210 -25.00 9.49 -8.82
C PRO A 210 -25.04 9.99 -7.37
N LYS A 211 -24.47 9.24 -6.42
CA LYS A 211 -24.52 9.51 -4.98
C LYS A 211 -23.25 10.19 -4.48
N TYR A 212 -22.08 9.75 -4.94
CA TYR A 212 -20.79 10.15 -4.37
C TYR A 212 -19.94 11.02 -5.28
N ASN A 213 -19.26 11.99 -4.69
CA ASN A 213 -18.34 12.88 -5.39
C ASN A 213 -16.95 12.25 -5.58
N HIS A 214 -16.11 12.92 -6.35
CA HIS A 214 -14.77 12.46 -6.68
C HIS A 214 -13.83 12.43 -5.45
N LEU A 215 -14.11 13.24 -4.42
CA LEU A 215 -13.37 13.22 -3.17
C LEU A 215 -13.46 11.86 -2.46
N LEU A 216 -14.57 11.11 -2.60
CA LEU A 216 -14.67 9.76 -2.01
C LEU A 216 -13.54 8.85 -2.54
N MET A 217 -13.32 8.86 -3.86
CA MET A 217 -12.21 8.13 -4.47
C MET A 217 -10.85 8.65 -3.96
N GLN A 218 -10.66 9.97 -3.97
CA GLN A 218 -9.40 10.59 -3.57
C GLN A 218 -9.05 10.31 -2.10
N PHE A 219 -10.05 10.25 -1.21
CA PHE A 219 -9.89 9.93 0.19
C PHE A 219 -9.67 8.42 0.41
N GLY A 220 -10.26 7.55 -0.42
CA GLY A 220 -9.93 6.13 -0.44
C GLY A 220 -8.46 5.87 -0.80
N GLN A 221 -7.93 6.59 -1.79
CA GLN A 221 -6.50 6.55 -2.12
C GLN A 221 -5.63 7.14 -0.99
N TRP A 222 -6.08 8.23 -0.35
CA TRP A 222 -5.42 8.82 0.81
C TRP A 222 -5.26 7.81 1.96
N ILE A 223 -6.31 7.07 2.26
CA ILE A 223 -6.26 5.97 3.24
C ILE A 223 -5.32 4.88 2.77
N ALA A 224 -5.42 4.44 1.51
CA ALA A 224 -4.56 3.38 0.98
C ALA A 224 -3.07 3.75 1.07
N HIS A 225 -2.73 5.02 0.89
CA HIS A 225 -1.36 5.53 0.99
C HIS A 225 -0.85 5.64 2.43
N ASP A 226 -1.72 5.58 3.43
CA ASP A 226 -1.33 5.42 4.83
C ASP A 226 -0.88 3.97 5.07
N ILE A 227 -1.76 3.01 4.77
CA ILE A 227 -1.62 1.62 5.25
C ILE A 227 -0.99 0.65 4.26
N ILE A 228 -0.87 0.99 2.96
CA ILE A 228 -0.43 0.06 1.92
C ILE A 228 0.69 0.70 1.11
N PHE A 229 1.90 0.14 1.23
CA PHE A 229 2.97 0.32 0.26
C PHE A 229 3.79 -0.96 0.11
N THR A 230 3.61 -1.67 -1.00
CA THR A 230 4.48 -2.82 -1.33
C THR A 230 5.54 -2.39 -2.35
N PRO A 231 6.79 -2.14 -1.94
CA PRO A 231 7.85 -1.69 -2.85
C PRO A 231 8.23 -2.79 -3.86
N LEU A 232 8.78 -2.34 -4.99
CA LEU A 232 9.29 -3.22 -6.05
C LEU A 232 10.71 -3.68 -5.73
N VAL A 233 11.04 -4.89 -6.19
CA VAL A 233 12.43 -5.36 -6.20
C VAL A 233 13.27 -4.47 -7.12
N VAL A 234 14.46 -4.10 -6.64
CA VAL A 234 15.48 -3.42 -7.43
C VAL A 234 16.58 -4.41 -7.83
N GLY A 235 17.25 -4.15 -8.94
CA GLY A 235 18.52 -4.79 -9.28
C GLY A 235 19.65 -4.34 -8.36
N PRO A 236 20.85 -4.93 -8.44
CA PRO A 236 21.91 -4.69 -7.46
C PRO A 236 22.47 -3.28 -7.41
N THR A 237 22.39 -2.52 -8.51
CA THR A 237 22.74 -1.11 -8.56
C THR A 237 21.71 -0.20 -7.88
N GLY A 238 20.60 -0.77 -7.38
CA GLY A 238 19.46 -0.03 -6.85
C GLY A 238 18.50 0.48 -7.93
N ALA A 239 18.78 0.20 -9.21
CA ALA A 239 17.88 0.50 -10.33
C ALA A 239 16.68 -0.46 -10.38
N LEU A 240 15.55 -0.02 -10.91
CA LEU A 240 14.40 -0.91 -11.13
C LEU A 240 14.71 -1.89 -12.26
N LEU A 241 14.26 -3.14 -12.12
CA LEU A 241 14.43 -4.17 -13.14
C LEU A 241 13.61 -3.85 -14.40
N ASP A 242 14.23 -4.01 -15.57
CA ASP A 242 13.52 -3.96 -16.84
C ASP A 242 12.74 -5.25 -17.10
N CYS A 243 11.43 -5.18 -16.91
CA CYS A 243 10.50 -6.28 -17.14
C CYS A 243 9.59 -6.02 -18.36
N THR A 244 10.05 -5.26 -19.35
CA THR A 244 9.29 -4.94 -20.58
C THR A 244 9.27 -6.07 -21.60
N LEU A 245 10.22 -7.01 -21.55
CA LEU A 245 10.22 -8.18 -22.42
C LEU A 245 9.46 -9.35 -21.77
N CYS A 246 8.74 -10.14 -22.59
CA CYS A 246 8.04 -11.31 -22.07
C CYS A 246 8.99 -12.38 -21.51
N GLN A 247 10.22 -12.44 -22.03
CA GLN A 247 11.27 -13.34 -21.56
C GLN A 247 11.98 -12.87 -20.28
N SER A 248 11.73 -11.66 -19.78
CA SER A 248 12.40 -11.14 -18.58
C SER A 248 12.19 -12.04 -17.34
N ALA A 249 11.08 -12.79 -17.28
CA ALA A 249 10.85 -13.76 -16.22
C ALA A 249 11.78 -14.99 -16.26
N MET A 250 12.39 -15.30 -17.41
CA MET A 250 13.40 -16.35 -17.56
C MET A 250 14.78 -15.86 -17.12
N VAL A 251 15.04 -14.56 -17.27
CA VAL A 251 16.29 -13.91 -16.85
C VAL A 251 16.30 -13.71 -15.34
N THR A 252 15.19 -13.25 -14.76
CA THR A 252 15.07 -13.03 -13.32
C THR A 252 13.68 -13.40 -12.80
N THR A 253 13.65 -14.13 -11.68
CA THR A 253 12.41 -14.50 -10.98
C THR A 253 11.67 -13.32 -10.35
N ASN A 254 12.27 -12.13 -10.38
CA ASN A 254 11.72 -10.87 -9.89
C ASN A 254 10.96 -10.07 -10.98
N CYS A 255 10.90 -10.57 -12.21
CA CYS A 255 10.01 -10.06 -13.24
C CYS A 255 8.74 -10.92 -13.39
N ALA A 256 7.60 -10.27 -13.59
CA ALA A 256 6.31 -10.91 -13.85
C ALA A 256 5.54 -10.20 -14.97
N PRO A 257 6.14 -10.09 -16.18
CA PRO A 257 5.60 -9.32 -17.30
C PRO A 257 4.19 -9.77 -17.68
N ILE A 258 3.40 -8.84 -18.19
CA ILE A 258 2.01 -9.06 -18.62
C ILE A 258 1.99 -9.20 -20.14
N GLU A 259 1.61 -10.38 -20.60
CA GLU A 259 1.53 -10.69 -22.03
C GLU A 259 0.42 -9.91 -22.73
N VAL A 260 0.80 -9.25 -23.82
CA VAL A 260 -0.09 -8.51 -24.71
C VAL A 260 -0.68 -9.47 -25.74
N PRO A 261 -2.01 -9.54 -25.92
CA PRO A 261 -2.61 -10.41 -26.93
C PRO A 261 -2.32 -9.89 -28.35
N GLU A 262 -2.24 -10.79 -29.34
CA GLU A 262 -1.85 -10.45 -30.73
C GLU A 262 -2.74 -9.39 -31.40
N ASN A 263 -3.99 -9.27 -30.95
CA ASN A 263 -4.98 -8.31 -31.45
C ASN A 263 -5.18 -7.10 -30.53
N ASP A 264 -4.21 -6.78 -29.66
CA ASP A 264 -4.31 -5.60 -28.80
C ASP A 264 -4.35 -4.30 -29.61
N ALA A 265 -5.32 -3.43 -29.31
CA ALA A 265 -5.52 -2.19 -30.05
C ALA A 265 -4.55 -1.06 -29.65
N TYR A 266 -3.84 -1.19 -28.52
CA TYR A 266 -3.06 -0.09 -27.95
C TYR A 266 -1.60 -0.46 -27.68
N PHE A 267 -1.33 -1.58 -27.00
CA PHE A 267 0.04 -2.01 -26.68
C PHE A 267 0.62 -2.85 -27.82
N PRO A 268 1.89 -2.64 -28.21
CA PRO A 268 2.54 -3.47 -29.23
C PRO A 268 2.90 -4.86 -28.68
N THR A 269 2.91 -5.86 -29.56
CA THR A 269 3.32 -7.24 -29.24
C THR A 269 4.80 -7.47 -29.48
N THR A 270 5.47 -6.57 -30.19
CA THR A 270 6.92 -6.59 -30.47
C THR A 270 7.57 -5.25 -30.15
N THR A 271 8.85 -5.28 -29.75
CA THR A 271 9.69 -4.10 -29.62
C THR A 271 10.18 -3.63 -30.99
N ASP A 272 10.82 -2.46 -31.04
CA ASP A 272 11.49 -1.94 -32.24
C ASP A 272 12.62 -2.86 -32.75
N THR A 273 13.18 -3.71 -31.87
CA THR A 273 14.21 -4.71 -32.19
C THR A 273 13.64 -6.06 -32.64
N GLY A 274 12.31 -6.22 -32.62
CA GLY A 274 11.62 -7.46 -33.00
C GLY A 274 11.42 -8.48 -31.87
N ASP A 275 11.81 -8.15 -30.64
CA ASP A 275 11.60 -9.01 -29.47
C ASP A 275 10.14 -8.97 -29.00
N LYS A 276 9.66 -10.06 -28.38
CA LYS A 276 8.27 -10.11 -27.85
C LYS A 276 8.10 -9.14 -26.67
N ALA A 277 7.28 -8.12 -26.88
CA ALA A 277 7.00 -7.06 -25.92
C ALA A 277 5.86 -7.45 -24.96
N CYS A 278 5.99 -7.01 -23.71
CA CYS A 278 5.02 -7.21 -22.64
C CYS A 278 4.82 -5.90 -21.87
N ILE A 279 3.66 -5.74 -21.22
CA ILE A 279 3.47 -4.65 -20.26
C ILE A 279 4.31 -4.96 -19.01
N ARG A 280 5.13 -4.00 -18.60
CA ARG A 280 6.10 -4.19 -17.51
C ARG A 280 5.44 -4.43 -16.16
N LEU A 281 5.93 -5.43 -15.44
CA LEU A 281 5.67 -5.60 -14.00
C LEU A 281 6.86 -6.24 -13.30
N THR A 282 7.45 -5.48 -12.38
CA THR A 282 8.44 -5.98 -11.41
C THR A 282 7.70 -6.49 -10.18
N ARG A 283 8.15 -7.61 -9.63
CA ARG A 283 7.53 -8.24 -8.47
C ARG A 283 7.76 -7.44 -7.19
N ALA A 284 6.86 -7.62 -6.24
CA ALA A 284 6.98 -7.07 -4.90
C ALA A 284 8.21 -7.62 -4.18
N ILE A 285 8.84 -6.81 -3.32
CA ILE A 285 9.91 -7.30 -2.44
C ILE A 285 9.43 -8.50 -1.62
N ASN A 286 10.26 -9.55 -1.62
CA ASN A 286 10.10 -10.67 -0.72
C ASN A 286 10.73 -10.33 0.63
N GLY A 287 9.94 -10.15 1.69
CA GLY A 287 10.48 -9.98 3.04
C GLY A 287 10.03 -11.09 3.96
N GLN A 288 10.07 -12.31 3.45
CA GLN A 288 9.92 -13.52 4.24
C GLN A 288 10.90 -13.53 5.44
N THR A 289 10.37 -13.73 6.65
CA THR A 289 11.15 -13.72 7.90
C THR A 289 11.45 -15.12 8.45
N ALA A 290 10.90 -16.17 7.86
CA ALA A 290 11.12 -17.57 8.25
C ALA A 290 11.15 -18.47 7.01
N LEU A 291 11.59 -19.73 7.13
CA LEU A 291 11.50 -20.67 6.01
C LEU A 291 10.04 -20.85 5.54
N GLY A 292 9.84 -20.98 4.23
CA GLY A 292 8.51 -21.06 3.64
C GLY A 292 8.37 -20.32 2.31
N VAL A 293 7.14 -19.89 2.05
CA VAL A 293 6.69 -19.30 0.78
C VAL A 293 6.98 -17.81 0.69
N ARG A 294 7.12 -17.30 -0.54
CA ARG A 294 7.33 -15.87 -0.79
C ARG A 294 6.25 -15.02 -0.13
N THR A 295 6.68 -14.07 0.70
CA THR A 295 5.78 -13.20 1.46
C THR A 295 6.18 -11.74 1.26
N PRO A 296 5.32 -10.92 0.64
CA PRO A 296 5.63 -9.52 0.43
C PRO A 296 5.70 -8.72 1.72
N ILE A 297 6.38 -7.57 1.68
CA ILE A 297 6.36 -6.60 2.78
C ILE A 297 5.38 -5.46 2.54
N ASN A 298 5.03 -4.79 3.63
CA ASN A 298 4.48 -3.46 3.62
C ASN A 298 5.52 -2.48 4.16
N GLN A 299 5.93 -1.50 3.37
CA GLN A 299 6.92 -0.50 3.77
C GLN A 299 6.34 0.53 4.74
N ASN A 300 5.05 0.82 4.63
CA ASN A 300 4.35 1.71 5.55
C ASN A 300 4.02 1.01 6.87
N SER A 301 3.77 1.79 7.92
CA SER A 301 3.06 1.30 9.11
C SER A 301 1.70 0.72 8.68
N HIS A 302 1.24 -0.31 9.38
CA HIS A 302 -0.03 -0.97 9.04
C HIS A 302 -1.21 -0.30 9.77
N PHE A 303 -0.95 0.75 10.55
CA PHE A 303 -1.95 1.48 11.32
C PHE A 303 -2.50 2.65 10.52
N LEU A 304 -3.73 3.08 10.86
CA LEU A 304 -4.27 4.35 10.39
C LEU A 304 -3.67 5.49 11.22
N ASP A 305 -2.43 5.89 10.91
CA ASP A 305 -1.63 6.82 11.72
C ASP A 305 -1.09 8.03 10.95
N LEU A 306 -1.71 8.35 9.80
CA LEU A 306 -1.32 9.48 8.94
C LEU A 306 0.15 9.41 8.51
N SER A 307 0.67 8.21 8.27
CA SER A 307 2.05 8.01 7.81
C SER A 307 2.32 8.67 6.45
N GLN A 308 1.31 8.89 5.61
CA GLN A 308 1.43 9.68 4.39
C GLN A 308 1.73 11.17 4.64
N VAL A 309 1.48 11.68 5.85
CA VAL A 309 1.88 13.02 6.28
C VAL A 309 3.20 12.97 7.06
N TYR A 310 3.32 12.05 8.02
CA TYR A 310 4.40 12.05 9.00
C TYR A 310 5.58 11.12 8.68
N GLY A 311 5.43 10.22 7.72
CA GLY A 311 6.39 9.17 7.39
C GLY A 311 6.20 7.90 8.21
N SER A 312 6.83 6.81 7.75
CA SER A 312 6.90 5.53 8.47
C SER A 312 8.31 5.21 8.99
N THR A 313 9.24 6.15 8.90
CA THR A 313 10.60 6.05 9.46
C THR A 313 11.00 7.34 10.17
N ASP A 314 11.80 7.25 11.23
CA ASP A 314 12.23 8.39 12.04
C ASP A 314 13.05 9.40 11.22
N CYS A 315 13.77 8.91 10.21
CA CYS A 315 14.52 9.75 9.26
C CYS A 315 13.58 10.64 8.45
N VAL A 316 12.55 10.07 7.81
CA VAL A 316 11.58 10.83 7.01
C VAL A 316 10.81 11.81 7.89
N ALA A 317 10.34 11.37 9.05
CA ALA A 317 9.62 12.23 10.00
C ALA A 317 10.46 13.44 10.43
N ARG A 318 11.75 13.24 10.71
CA ARG A 318 12.68 14.32 11.06
C ARG A 318 12.93 15.26 9.89
N GLU A 319 13.09 14.73 8.68
CA GLU A 319 13.34 15.52 7.48
C GLU A 319 12.17 16.45 7.13
N LEU A 320 10.93 16.01 7.36
CA LEU A 320 9.72 16.78 7.05
C LEU A 320 9.41 17.89 8.06
N ARG A 321 10.06 17.89 9.24
CA ARG A 321 9.86 18.89 10.29
C ARG A 321 10.77 20.09 10.11
N THR A 322 10.31 21.26 10.57
CA THR A 322 11.19 22.44 10.74
C THR A 322 12.11 22.28 11.95
N LEU A 323 11.76 21.37 12.87
CA LEU A 323 12.37 21.20 14.20
C LEU A 323 12.26 22.48 15.07
N GLN A 324 11.27 23.31 14.76
CA GLN A 324 10.93 24.51 15.51
C GLN A 324 9.42 24.63 15.68
N GLY A 325 8.97 24.83 16.92
CA GLY A 325 7.56 25.05 17.26
C GLY A 325 6.64 23.86 16.99
N GLY A 326 7.19 22.66 16.79
CA GLY A 326 6.47 21.46 16.41
C GLY A 326 6.02 21.43 14.95
N MET A 327 6.49 22.37 14.11
CA MET A 327 5.95 22.60 12.76
C MET A 327 6.50 21.63 11.71
N MET A 328 5.69 21.40 10.68
CA MET A 328 6.07 20.72 9.44
C MET A 328 6.54 21.74 8.40
N LYS A 329 7.52 21.37 7.58
CA LYS A 329 7.99 22.18 6.45
C LYS A 329 6.87 22.35 5.43
N MET A 330 6.79 23.54 4.83
CA MET A 330 5.85 23.89 3.75
C MET A 330 6.59 24.74 2.71
N TYR A 331 6.13 24.69 1.46
CA TYR A 331 6.51 25.63 0.42
C TYR A 331 5.50 26.77 0.35
N THR A 332 5.93 27.98 0.75
CA THR A 332 5.10 29.18 0.73
C THR A 332 5.70 30.22 -0.20
N ALA A 333 5.01 30.53 -1.30
CA ALA A 333 5.42 31.56 -2.26
C ALA A 333 4.21 32.07 -3.07
N ASP A 334 4.04 33.39 -3.15
CA ASP A 334 2.91 34.02 -3.85
C ASP A 334 1.56 33.44 -3.36
N VAL A 335 0.77 32.82 -4.24
CA VAL A 335 -0.50 32.16 -3.90
C VAL A 335 -0.35 30.70 -3.43
N HIS A 336 0.87 30.17 -3.46
CA HIS A 336 1.16 28.77 -3.14
C HIS A 336 1.47 28.62 -1.66
N ASN A 337 0.80 27.65 -1.04
CA ASN A 337 1.08 27.15 0.30
C ASN A 337 0.93 25.62 0.23
N LEU A 338 1.96 24.96 -0.31
CA LEU A 338 1.97 23.56 -0.74
C LEU A 338 2.94 22.75 0.13
N PRO A 339 2.96 21.41 0.03
CA PRO A 339 3.98 20.61 0.70
C PRO A 339 5.39 21.05 0.30
N PRO A 340 6.43 20.70 1.07
CA PRO A 340 7.80 21.12 0.78
C PRO A 340 8.25 20.55 -0.57
N GLN A 341 8.94 21.36 -1.37
CA GLN A 341 9.45 20.93 -2.67
C GLN A 341 10.62 19.95 -2.50
N ASN A 342 10.72 18.98 -3.41
CA ASN A 342 11.84 18.06 -3.50
C ASN A 342 12.74 18.44 -4.69
N THR A 343 13.89 19.04 -4.40
CA THR A 343 14.88 19.44 -5.40
C THR A 343 15.69 18.28 -5.96
N ASN A 344 15.66 17.12 -5.31
CA ASN A 344 16.48 15.94 -5.63
C ASN A 344 15.65 14.78 -6.20
N GLN A 345 14.37 15.03 -6.54
CA GLN A 345 13.46 13.97 -6.99
C GLN A 345 13.61 13.68 -8.48
N SER A 346 14.30 12.59 -8.81
CA SER A 346 14.44 12.09 -10.18
C SER A 346 13.13 11.62 -10.83
N ASN A 347 12.03 11.51 -10.06
CA ASN A 347 10.70 11.16 -10.59
C ASN A 347 9.93 12.29 -11.20
N CYS A 348 10.33 13.53 -10.90
CA CYS A 348 9.54 14.64 -11.36
C CYS A 348 9.80 14.83 -12.84
N ASN A 349 8.81 14.50 -13.66
CA ASN A 349 8.94 14.57 -15.11
C ASN A 349 8.55 15.94 -15.66
N SER A 350 8.06 16.84 -14.81
CA SER A 350 7.80 18.25 -15.13
C SER A 350 9.06 18.91 -15.71
N GLN A 351 8.96 19.48 -16.91
CA GLN A 351 10.12 20.07 -17.63
C GLN A 351 10.19 21.59 -17.51
N ARG A 352 9.26 22.24 -16.80
CA ARG A 352 9.33 23.69 -16.56
C ARG A 352 10.56 23.99 -15.71
N LEU A 353 11.44 24.86 -16.21
CA LEU A 353 12.70 25.21 -15.53
C LEU A 353 12.64 26.52 -14.72
N ASN A 354 11.75 27.47 -15.06
CA ASN A 354 11.75 28.81 -14.45
C ASN A 354 10.33 29.34 -14.13
N PRO A 355 9.96 29.46 -12.85
CA PRO A 355 10.49 28.65 -11.74
C PRO A 355 10.22 27.14 -12.00
N PRO A 356 11.04 26.25 -11.42
CA PRO A 356 10.89 24.83 -11.67
C PRO A 356 9.60 24.28 -11.07
N ALA A 357 8.91 23.42 -11.83
CA ALA A 357 7.71 22.72 -11.35
C ALA A 357 8.12 21.40 -10.68
N LEU A 358 8.65 21.50 -9.46
CA LEU A 358 9.19 20.37 -8.72
C LEU A 358 8.09 19.45 -8.17
N CYS A 359 8.50 18.26 -7.77
CA CYS A 359 7.66 17.34 -7.00
C CYS A 359 7.82 17.66 -5.52
N PHE A 360 7.06 16.95 -4.69
CA PHE A 360 6.93 17.28 -3.28
C PHE A 360 7.49 16.20 -2.37
N ASN A 361 7.92 16.63 -1.19
CA ASN A 361 8.26 15.78 -0.05
C ASN A 361 7.04 15.66 0.87
N ALA A 362 6.75 14.42 1.28
CA ALA A 362 5.72 14.08 2.25
C ALA A 362 6.11 12.76 2.93
N GLY A 363 5.29 12.30 3.87
CA GLY A 363 5.52 11.04 4.57
C GLY A 363 5.49 9.80 3.66
N ASP A 364 4.69 9.85 2.60
CA ASP A 364 4.64 8.82 1.55
C ASP A 364 5.28 9.31 0.24
N SER A 365 6.08 8.45 -0.40
CA SER A 365 6.84 8.78 -1.62
C SER A 365 5.97 8.90 -2.88
N ARG A 366 4.71 8.45 -2.83
CA ARG A 366 3.77 8.51 -3.96
C ARG A 366 2.91 9.77 -3.93
N ASN A 367 3.22 10.73 -3.06
CA ASN A 367 2.48 12.00 -2.91
C ASN A 367 2.31 12.78 -4.23
N SER A 368 3.31 12.71 -5.12
CA SER A 368 3.32 13.40 -6.42
C SER A 368 2.97 12.46 -7.58
N LEU A 369 2.25 11.36 -7.33
CA LEU A 369 1.84 10.42 -8.36
C LEU A 369 0.92 11.07 -9.40
N HIS A 370 -0.05 11.87 -8.95
CA HIS A 370 -0.85 12.75 -9.80
C HIS A 370 -1.21 14.02 -9.01
N PRO A 371 -1.49 15.15 -9.67
CA PRO A 371 -1.75 16.43 -9.01
C PRO A 371 -2.86 16.41 -7.94
N GLY A 372 -3.88 15.57 -8.13
CA GLY A 372 -5.01 15.43 -7.19
C GLY A 372 -4.60 15.03 -5.77
N LEU A 373 -3.55 14.22 -5.60
CA LEU A 373 -3.09 13.78 -4.27
C LEU A 373 -2.58 14.92 -3.40
N ILE A 374 -1.96 15.93 -4.01
CA ILE A 374 -1.37 17.07 -3.29
C ILE A 374 -2.45 17.90 -2.56
N THR A 375 -3.72 17.81 -2.98
CA THR A 375 -4.83 18.49 -2.29
C THR A 375 -4.93 18.07 -0.81
N LEU A 376 -5.01 16.77 -0.53
CA LEU A 376 -5.12 16.26 0.83
C LEU A 376 -3.81 16.39 1.61
N HIS A 377 -2.64 16.16 0.98
CA HIS A 377 -1.35 16.46 1.64
C HIS A 377 -1.28 17.92 2.12
N THR A 378 -1.71 18.86 1.27
CA THR A 378 -1.74 20.29 1.61
C THR A 378 -2.67 20.57 2.79
N ILE A 379 -3.89 20.02 2.76
CA ILE A 379 -4.91 20.24 3.80
C ILE A 379 -4.40 19.76 5.17
N TYR A 380 -3.88 18.53 5.24
CA TYR A 380 -3.41 17.96 6.51
C TYR A 380 -2.16 18.65 7.05
N LEU A 381 -1.24 19.09 6.18
CA LEU A 381 -0.05 19.86 6.61
C LEU A 381 -0.41 21.27 7.11
N ARG A 382 -1.29 21.98 6.40
CA ARG A 382 -1.81 23.30 6.86
C ARG A 382 -2.49 23.16 8.21
N GLN A 383 -3.30 22.12 8.38
CA GLN A 383 -4.00 21.85 9.64
C GLN A 383 -3.04 21.56 10.79
N HIS A 384 -2.03 20.71 10.56
CA HIS A 384 -1.01 20.42 11.56
C HIS A 384 -0.34 21.71 12.03
N ASN A 385 0.18 22.50 11.10
CA ASN A 385 0.89 23.74 11.41
C ASN A 385 0.00 24.74 12.16
N ARG A 386 -1.27 24.86 11.78
CA ARG A 386 -2.25 25.71 12.48
C ARG A 386 -2.44 25.29 13.94
N TRP A 387 -2.56 23.99 14.22
CA TRP A 387 -2.69 23.51 15.59
C TRP A 387 -1.38 23.60 16.38
N ALA A 388 -0.24 23.32 15.76
CA ALA A 388 1.07 23.44 16.40
C ALA A 388 1.35 24.88 16.86
N GLU A 389 1.06 25.89 16.03
CA GLU A 389 1.14 27.32 16.43
C GLU A 389 0.24 27.63 17.63
N GLN A 390 -1.01 27.18 17.60
CA GLN A 390 -1.95 27.40 18.70
C GLN A 390 -1.49 26.71 19.99
N ILE A 391 -0.99 25.48 19.91
CA ILE A 391 -0.44 24.74 21.04
C ILE A 391 0.78 25.47 21.62
N GLN A 392 1.69 25.97 20.77
CA GLN A 392 2.87 26.71 21.20
C GLN A 392 2.49 27.95 22.02
N VAL A 393 1.47 28.69 21.60
CA VAL A 393 0.95 29.86 22.34
C VAL A 393 0.36 29.46 23.69
N LEU A 394 -0.37 28.33 23.75
CA LEU A 394 -1.01 27.84 24.97
C LEU A 394 -0.03 27.15 25.94
N ARG A 395 1.09 26.64 25.42
CA ARG A 395 2.12 25.89 26.13
C ARG A 395 3.52 26.44 25.82
N PRO A 396 3.83 27.68 26.25
CA PRO A 396 5.10 28.33 25.90
C PRO A 396 6.35 27.62 26.47
N THR A 397 6.18 26.75 27.47
CA THR A 397 7.27 25.97 28.07
C THR A 397 7.52 24.62 27.39
N TRP A 398 6.63 24.18 26.50
CA TRP A 398 6.82 22.93 25.77
C TRP A 398 7.89 23.08 24.70
N ASN A 399 8.72 22.05 24.55
CA ASN A 399 9.70 22.00 23.47
C ASN A 399 9.06 21.59 22.13
N ASP A 400 9.83 21.74 21.06
CA ASP A 400 9.43 21.37 19.68
C ASP A 400 8.82 19.97 19.58
N ASN A 401 9.46 18.98 20.21
CA ASN A 401 9.02 17.59 20.11
C ASN A 401 7.72 17.32 20.87
N GLN A 402 7.51 17.97 22.03
CA GLN A 402 6.24 17.88 22.77
C GLN A 402 5.08 18.45 21.94
N ILE A 403 5.28 19.61 21.30
CA ILE A 403 4.26 20.24 20.45
C ILE A 403 3.99 19.37 19.21
N TYR A 404 5.02 18.89 18.53
CA TYR A 404 4.89 18.02 17.36
C TYR A 404 4.11 16.74 17.69
N GLN A 405 4.49 16.03 18.76
CA GLN A 405 3.87 14.75 19.11
C GLN A 405 2.42 14.92 19.55
N GLU A 406 2.10 15.97 20.30
CA GLU A 406 0.72 16.24 20.71
C GLU A 406 -0.15 16.65 19.51
N THR A 407 0.37 17.51 18.63
CA THR A 407 -0.32 17.89 17.38
C THR A 407 -0.55 16.66 16.50
N ARG A 408 0.47 15.81 16.32
CA ARG A 408 0.38 14.54 15.58
C ARG A 408 -0.65 13.61 16.20
N ARG A 409 -0.69 13.45 17.53
CA ARG A 409 -1.66 12.61 18.25
C ARG A 409 -3.10 13.04 17.94
N LEU A 410 -3.40 14.34 18.06
CA LEU A 410 -4.74 14.88 17.76
C LEU A 410 -5.12 14.75 16.28
N MET A 411 -4.17 15.01 15.37
CA MET A 411 -4.39 14.86 13.93
C MET A 411 -4.69 13.41 13.53
N ILE A 412 -3.98 12.44 14.12
CA ILE A 412 -4.23 11.01 13.89
C ILE A 412 -5.61 10.62 14.41
N ALA A 413 -5.96 11.05 15.63
CA ALA A 413 -7.28 10.80 16.19
C ALA A 413 -8.40 11.38 15.30
N LEU A 414 -8.21 12.59 14.78
CA LEU A 414 -9.14 13.23 13.87
C LEU A 414 -9.32 12.41 12.58
N TYR A 415 -8.20 12.03 11.97
CA TYR A 415 -8.21 11.21 10.77
C TYR A 415 -8.89 9.86 10.98
N GLN A 416 -8.60 9.14 12.08
CA GLN A 416 -9.28 7.90 12.40
C GLN A 416 -10.79 8.10 12.59
N SER A 417 -11.20 9.18 13.26
CA SER A 417 -12.62 9.56 13.39
C SER A 417 -13.28 9.72 12.01
N HIS A 418 -12.71 10.51 11.11
CA HIS A 418 -13.24 10.71 9.74
C HIS A 418 -13.31 9.41 8.95
N VAL A 419 -12.28 8.57 9.06
CA VAL A 419 -12.23 7.29 8.35
C VAL A 419 -13.37 6.37 8.78
N TYR A 420 -13.59 6.20 10.10
CA TYR A 420 -14.60 5.26 10.61
C TYR A 420 -16.03 5.81 10.61
N SER A 421 -16.20 7.12 10.79
CA SER A 421 -17.54 7.74 10.89
C SER A 421 -18.06 8.28 9.56
N GLU A 422 -17.20 8.75 8.65
CA GLU A 422 -17.62 9.41 7.42
C GLU A 422 -17.33 8.61 6.15
N TYR A 423 -16.17 7.94 6.06
CA TYR A 423 -15.77 7.20 4.86
C TYR A 423 -16.25 5.75 4.86
N LEU A 424 -15.83 4.97 5.86
CA LEU A 424 -16.02 3.51 5.89
C LEU A 424 -17.49 3.06 5.75
N PRO A 425 -18.50 3.71 6.39
CA PRO A 425 -19.90 3.31 6.25
C PRO A 425 -20.39 3.34 4.81
N LYS A 426 -19.87 4.26 3.99
CA LYS A 426 -20.24 4.39 2.57
C LYS A 426 -19.67 3.27 1.71
N ILE A 427 -18.57 2.67 2.14
CA ILE A 427 -17.87 1.61 1.40
C ILE A 427 -18.48 0.25 1.72
N ILE A 428 -18.61 -0.08 3.02
CA ILE A 428 -19.01 -1.42 3.46
C ILE A 428 -20.48 -1.57 3.83
N GLY A 429 -21.21 -0.46 3.96
CA GLY A 429 -22.63 -0.46 4.32
C GLY A 429 -22.91 -0.68 5.81
N GLU A 430 -24.10 -0.28 6.24
CA GLU A 430 -24.55 -0.32 7.64
C GLU A 430 -24.52 -1.75 8.19
N GLN A 431 -24.87 -2.74 7.37
CA GLN A 431 -24.89 -4.14 7.81
C GLN A 431 -23.50 -4.62 8.25
N LYS A 432 -22.45 -4.30 7.47
CA LYS A 432 -21.07 -4.69 7.81
C LYS A 432 -20.50 -3.85 8.94
N MET A 433 -20.83 -2.55 8.98
CA MET A 433 -20.47 -1.70 10.11
C MET A 433 -20.97 -2.27 11.44
N GLN A 434 -22.22 -2.75 11.48
CA GLN A 434 -22.80 -3.41 12.66
C GLN A 434 -22.17 -4.78 12.91
N GLN A 435 -22.10 -5.65 11.90
CA GLN A 435 -21.58 -7.02 12.03
C GLN A 435 -20.16 -7.05 12.63
N PHE A 436 -19.31 -6.09 12.28
CA PHE A 436 -17.92 -6.01 12.73
C PHE A 436 -17.70 -5.05 13.91
N ASN A 437 -18.75 -4.43 14.45
CA ASN A 437 -18.68 -3.43 15.53
C ASN A 437 -17.77 -2.22 15.20
N LEU A 438 -17.89 -1.72 13.97
CA LEU A 438 -17.07 -0.63 13.44
C LEU A 438 -17.69 0.75 13.64
N ASN A 439 -18.97 0.83 14.00
CA ASN A 439 -19.62 2.09 14.33
C ASN A 439 -18.90 2.76 15.52
N PRO A 440 -18.75 4.09 15.51
CA PRO A 440 -18.30 4.82 16.68
C PRO A 440 -19.19 4.51 17.89
N SER A 441 -18.57 4.22 19.03
CA SER A 441 -19.23 3.66 20.22
C SER A 441 -18.92 4.41 21.52
N GLY A 442 -18.30 5.60 21.40
CA GLY A 442 -17.85 6.38 22.55
C GLY A 442 -16.42 6.05 22.97
N LEU A 443 -15.97 6.67 24.06
CA LEU A 443 -14.65 6.43 24.62
C LEU A 443 -14.62 5.08 25.37
N LYS A 444 -14.35 4.00 24.63
CA LYS A 444 -14.27 2.63 25.13
C LYS A 444 -13.13 1.90 24.44
N SER A 445 -12.20 1.37 25.25
CA SER A 445 -11.10 0.57 24.71
C SER A 445 -11.61 -0.75 24.10
N THR A 446 -11.29 -0.97 22.83
CA THR A 446 -11.47 -2.25 22.12
C THR A 446 -10.13 -2.91 21.80
N TYR A 447 -9.04 -2.40 22.38
CA TYR A 447 -7.69 -2.87 22.12
C TYR A 447 -7.48 -4.30 22.62
N ASP A 448 -6.99 -5.15 21.73
CA ASP A 448 -6.57 -6.51 22.00
C ASP A 448 -5.10 -6.66 21.56
N PRO A 449 -4.16 -6.86 22.51
CA PRO A 449 -2.73 -6.96 22.19
C PRO A 449 -2.38 -8.18 21.33
N TYR A 450 -3.28 -9.15 21.18
CA TYR A 450 -3.08 -10.35 20.35
C TYR A 450 -3.69 -10.25 18.95
N THR A 451 -4.43 -9.18 18.66
CA THR A 451 -4.95 -8.94 17.31
C THR A 451 -3.81 -8.44 16.41
N ASP A 452 -3.54 -9.15 15.31
CA ASP A 452 -2.58 -8.73 14.29
C ASP A 452 -3.21 -7.63 13.39
N PRO A 453 -2.75 -6.37 13.48
CA PRO A 453 -3.27 -5.26 12.67
C PRO A 453 -2.72 -5.28 11.23
N SER A 454 -1.80 -6.20 10.90
CA SER A 454 -1.11 -6.18 9.62
C SER A 454 -2.10 -6.23 8.44
N VAL A 455 -1.85 -5.46 7.39
CA VAL A 455 -2.64 -5.55 6.16
C VAL A 455 -2.58 -6.96 5.56
N SER A 456 -3.73 -7.50 5.16
CA SER A 456 -3.80 -8.77 4.44
C SER A 456 -3.56 -8.58 2.94
N VAL A 457 -3.02 -9.59 2.27
CA VAL A 457 -2.76 -9.55 0.82
C VAL A 457 -4.04 -9.43 0.00
N GLU A 458 -5.13 -10.10 0.41
CA GLU A 458 -6.44 -10.06 -0.23
C GLU A 458 -7.06 -8.65 -0.13
N PHE A 459 -6.90 -8.00 1.03
CA PHE A 459 -7.30 -6.61 1.22
C PHE A 459 -6.49 -5.65 0.35
N CYS A 460 -5.16 -5.67 0.45
CA CYS A 460 -4.31 -4.62 -0.17
C CYS A 460 -4.11 -4.80 -1.69
N THR A 461 -4.31 -6.00 -2.20
CA THR A 461 -4.13 -6.32 -3.63
C THR A 461 -5.44 -6.54 -4.37
N GLY A 462 -6.53 -6.85 -3.65
CA GLY A 462 -7.86 -7.02 -4.22
C GLY A 462 -8.83 -5.95 -3.71
N ALA A 463 -9.34 -6.15 -2.49
CA ALA A 463 -10.52 -5.44 -1.97
C ALA A 463 -10.35 -3.92 -1.96
N PHE A 464 -9.26 -3.39 -1.42
CA PHE A 464 -9.03 -1.95 -1.27
C PHE A 464 -8.45 -1.29 -2.53
N ARG A 465 -8.43 -1.99 -3.67
CA ARG A 465 -8.10 -1.42 -4.99
C ARG A 465 -9.34 -1.08 -5.81
N PHE A 466 -10.54 -1.31 -5.29
CA PHE A 466 -11.79 -0.99 -5.98
C PHE A 466 -11.85 0.48 -6.46
N GLY A 467 -11.26 1.40 -5.69
CA GLY A 467 -11.20 2.82 -6.01
C GLY A 467 -10.54 3.15 -7.36
N HIS A 468 -9.74 2.23 -7.93
CA HIS A 468 -9.19 2.42 -9.29
C HIS A 468 -10.29 2.51 -10.37
N SER A 469 -11.45 1.88 -10.17
CA SER A 469 -12.60 2.00 -11.08
C SER A 469 -13.26 3.38 -11.00
N GLN A 470 -13.17 4.03 -9.83
CA GLN A 470 -13.76 5.34 -9.58
C GLN A 470 -12.95 6.52 -10.14
N VAL A 471 -11.80 6.22 -10.76
CA VAL A 471 -10.86 7.23 -11.25
C VAL A 471 -11.33 7.81 -12.59
N ARG A 472 -11.59 9.11 -12.58
CA ARG A 472 -11.91 9.92 -13.76
C ARG A 472 -10.71 10.03 -14.69
N LYS A 473 -10.95 10.30 -15.97
CA LYS A 473 -9.90 10.69 -16.92
C LYS A 473 -9.34 12.09 -16.66
N ASP A 474 -10.08 12.92 -15.93
CA ASP A 474 -9.78 14.31 -15.65
C ASP A 474 -9.84 14.63 -14.15
N ILE A 475 -8.95 15.52 -13.69
CA ILE A 475 -9.05 16.14 -12.36
C ILE A 475 -9.65 17.55 -12.56
N PRO A 476 -10.90 17.77 -12.11
CA PRO A 476 -11.60 19.02 -12.32
C PRO A 476 -11.04 20.16 -11.46
N ARG A 477 -11.06 21.38 -12.00
CA ARG A 477 -10.65 22.61 -11.29
C ARG A 477 -11.82 23.60 -11.29
N ILE A 478 -12.40 23.80 -10.12
CA ILE A 478 -13.66 24.53 -9.94
C ILE A 478 -13.54 25.53 -8.79
N LYS A 479 -14.28 26.64 -8.85
CA LYS A 479 -14.53 27.55 -7.73
C LYS A 479 -16.02 27.59 -7.34
N ASN A 480 -16.39 28.39 -6.34
CA ASN A 480 -17.77 28.58 -5.89
C ASN A 480 -18.73 28.79 -7.08
N ASN A 481 -19.98 28.33 -6.91
CA ASN A 481 -21.03 28.31 -7.93
C ASN A 481 -20.69 27.43 -9.16
N ASN A 482 -19.88 26.39 -8.97
CA ASN A 482 -19.50 25.41 -9.99
C ASN A 482 -18.84 26.02 -11.24
N VAL A 483 -18.13 27.14 -11.07
CA VAL A 483 -17.43 27.79 -12.17
C VAL A 483 -16.09 27.10 -12.41
N THR A 484 -15.86 26.58 -13.62
CA THR A 484 -14.58 26.00 -14.03
C THR A 484 -13.48 27.06 -14.08
N VAL A 485 -12.27 26.70 -13.64
CA VAL A 485 -11.10 27.60 -13.60
C VAL A 485 -9.92 26.93 -14.28
N GLY A 486 -9.39 27.56 -15.33
CA GLY A 486 -8.35 26.96 -16.17
C GLY A 486 -8.80 25.69 -16.88
N SER A 487 -7.88 25.00 -17.54
CA SER A 487 -8.13 23.68 -18.16
C SER A 487 -8.34 22.59 -17.11
N TYR A 488 -9.03 21.49 -17.40
CA TYR A 488 -8.94 20.31 -16.53
C TYR A 488 -7.53 19.70 -16.60
N ILE A 489 -7.16 18.89 -15.61
CA ILE A 489 -5.91 18.13 -15.64
C ILE A 489 -6.20 16.76 -16.22
N ASP A 490 -5.61 16.44 -17.37
CA ASP A 490 -5.70 15.11 -17.98
C ASP A 490 -4.88 14.10 -17.16
N LEU A 491 -5.52 13.06 -16.63
CA LEU A 491 -4.84 12.10 -15.77
C LEU A 491 -3.70 11.39 -16.49
N GLY A 492 -3.91 10.92 -17.73
CA GLY A 492 -2.93 10.15 -18.50
C GLY A 492 -1.68 10.97 -18.82
N GLN A 493 -1.85 12.27 -19.03
CA GLN A 493 -0.74 13.19 -19.29
C GLN A 493 -0.12 13.78 -18.02
N HIS A 494 -0.66 13.52 -16.82
CA HIS A 494 -0.18 14.16 -15.58
C HIS A 494 0.23 13.19 -14.48
N ILE A 495 0.49 11.92 -14.80
CA ILE A 495 1.16 11.01 -13.87
C ILE A 495 2.63 11.41 -13.70
N PHE A 496 3.03 11.77 -12.48
CA PHE A 496 4.36 12.33 -12.13
C PHE A 496 4.71 13.69 -12.75
N TYR A 497 3.71 14.40 -13.29
CA TYR A 497 3.88 15.77 -13.77
C TYR A 497 3.07 16.73 -12.89
N THR A 498 3.79 17.58 -12.17
CA THR A 498 3.25 18.52 -11.18
C THR A 498 3.07 19.93 -11.75
N ASP A 499 3.40 20.18 -13.02
CA ASP A 499 3.23 21.49 -13.68
C ASP A 499 1.89 22.19 -13.35
N PRO A 500 0.72 21.49 -13.34
CA PRO A 500 -0.57 22.14 -13.04
C PRO A 500 -0.72 22.66 -11.62
N LEU A 501 0.07 22.18 -10.65
CA LEU A 501 0.02 22.63 -9.25
C LEU A 501 0.67 24.02 -9.06
N TYR A 502 1.40 24.48 -10.08
CA TYR A 502 2.09 25.77 -10.12
C TYR A 502 1.30 26.86 -10.86
N ASP A 503 0.04 26.59 -11.18
CA ASP A 503 -0.91 27.58 -11.71
C ASP A 503 -1.30 28.58 -10.62
N ARG A 504 -1.26 29.88 -10.93
CA ARG A 504 -1.55 30.95 -9.97
C ARG A 504 -3.05 31.24 -9.81
N VAL A 505 -3.87 30.77 -10.73
CA VAL A 505 -5.33 31.01 -10.74
C VAL A 505 -6.04 29.71 -10.40
N ALA A 506 -5.76 28.65 -11.13
CA ALA A 506 -6.36 27.33 -10.96
C ALA A 506 -5.50 26.46 -10.02
N THR A 507 -5.42 26.92 -8.76
CA THR A 507 -4.58 26.37 -7.69
C THR A 507 -5.10 25.03 -7.13
N VAL A 508 -4.34 24.43 -6.21
CA VAL A 508 -4.77 23.26 -5.41
C VAL A 508 -6.13 23.45 -4.74
N ASN A 509 -6.50 24.68 -4.34
CA ASN A 509 -7.79 24.95 -3.73
C ASN A 509 -8.95 24.73 -4.72
N THR A 510 -8.76 25.06 -5.99
CA THR A 510 -9.75 24.80 -7.05
C THR A 510 -9.86 23.31 -7.40
N MET A 511 -8.76 22.55 -7.23
CA MET A 511 -8.78 21.09 -7.36
C MET A 511 -9.56 20.45 -6.20
N THR A 512 -9.36 20.90 -4.96
CA THR A 512 -10.15 20.44 -3.80
C THR A 512 -11.63 20.70 -3.99
N GLN A 513 -12.00 21.92 -4.43
CA GLN A 513 -13.38 22.26 -4.75
C GLN A 513 -13.94 21.40 -5.90
N GLY A 514 -13.13 21.10 -6.91
CA GLY A 514 -13.49 20.17 -7.99
C GLY A 514 -13.75 18.75 -7.48
N ALA A 515 -12.90 18.24 -6.58
CA ALA A 515 -13.08 16.90 -5.98
C ALA A 515 -14.40 16.79 -5.21
N VAL A 516 -14.79 17.85 -4.48
CA VAL A 516 -16.04 17.89 -3.70
C VAL A 516 -17.28 18.10 -4.58
N ASN A 517 -17.17 18.91 -5.64
CA ASN A 517 -18.32 19.35 -6.45
C ASN A 517 -18.48 18.62 -7.80
N CYS A 518 -17.68 17.60 -8.09
CA CYS A 518 -17.85 16.75 -9.27
C CYS A 518 -18.10 15.29 -8.86
N PRO A 519 -18.89 14.54 -9.64
CA PRO A 519 -19.13 13.12 -9.35
C PRO A 519 -17.86 12.29 -9.58
N GLY A 520 -17.68 11.25 -8.77
CA GLY A 520 -16.70 10.19 -9.04
C GLY A 520 -17.20 9.26 -10.15
N MET A 521 -16.32 8.45 -10.73
CA MET A 521 -16.80 7.31 -11.54
C MET A 521 -17.42 6.26 -10.60
N ALA A 522 -18.36 5.47 -11.12
CA ALA A 522 -18.99 4.40 -10.36
C ALA A 522 -17.99 3.27 -10.02
N VAL A 523 -18.31 2.48 -8.99
CA VAL A 523 -17.60 1.22 -8.73
C VAL A 523 -18.20 0.14 -9.61
N ASP A 524 -17.57 -0.10 -10.74
CA ASP A 524 -17.97 -1.13 -11.68
C ASP A 524 -16.74 -1.67 -12.43
N ARG A 525 -17.01 -2.43 -13.50
CA ARG A 525 -15.96 -2.99 -14.35
C ARG A 525 -15.42 -2.01 -15.37
N GLN A 526 -15.93 -0.81 -15.51
CA GLN A 526 -15.59 0.11 -16.60
C GLN A 526 -14.53 1.10 -16.13
N PHE A 527 -13.35 1.04 -16.74
CA PHE A 527 -12.23 1.92 -16.39
C PHE A 527 -12.05 3.00 -17.45
N SER A 528 -11.72 4.21 -17.01
CA SER A 528 -11.38 5.32 -17.90
C SER A 528 -10.15 4.99 -18.75
N PHE A 529 -10.07 5.56 -19.96
CA PHE A 529 -8.96 5.31 -20.88
C PHE A 529 -7.56 5.44 -20.24
N PRO A 530 -7.25 6.50 -19.46
CA PRO A 530 -5.93 6.63 -18.85
C PRO A 530 -5.61 5.49 -17.89
N MET A 531 -6.59 5.04 -17.09
CA MET A 531 -6.40 3.93 -16.15
C MET A 531 -6.08 2.61 -16.86
N ARG A 532 -6.64 2.39 -18.05
CA ARG A 532 -6.42 1.17 -18.83
C ARG A 532 -5.14 1.18 -19.66
N ASN A 533 -4.58 2.35 -19.99
CA ASN A 533 -3.59 2.44 -21.06
C ASN A 533 -2.42 3.38 -20.77
N GLU A 534 -2.59 4.39 -19.90
CA GLU A 534 -1.66 5.51 -19.79
C GLU A 534 -1.06 5.72 -18.40
N MET A 535 -1.33 4.83 -17.45
CA MET A 535 -0.77 4.98 -16.11
C MET A 535 0.75 4.82 -16.16
N PHE A 536 1.47 5.78 -15.58
CA PHE A 536 2.94 5.88 -15.65
C PHE A 536 3.49 6.01 -17.09
N SER A 537 2.69 6.54 -18.02
CA SER A 537 3.15 6.90 -19.37
C SER A 537 4.18 8.02 -19.34
N ILE A 538 5.07 8.00 -20.32
CA ILE A 538 5.93 9.12 -20.68
C ILE A 538 5.15 9.98 -21.70
N ARG A 539 5.02 11.29 -21.42
CA ARG A 539 4.37 12.24 -22.34
C ARG A 539 4.96 12.11 -23.75
N GLY A 540 4.08 12.01 -24.75
CA GLY A 540 4.47 11.90 -26.16
C GLY A 540 4.96 10.51 -26.60
N LYS A 541 5.12 9.54 -25.71
CA LYS A 541 5.51 8.15 -26.07
C LYS A 541 4.31 7.21 -25.93
N LYS A 542 3.66 6.91 -27.06
CA LYS A 542 2.52 5.97 -27.11
C LYS A 542 2.91 4.62 -26.51
N ALA A 543 1.97 3.99 -25.79
CA ALA A 543 2.12 2.66 -25.19
C ALA A 543 3.31 2.50 -24.22
N SER A 544 3.83 3.60 -23.66
CA SER A 544 4.88 3.58 -22.63
C SER A 544 4.37 3.38 -21.20
N GLY A 545 3.06 3.51 -21.00
CA GLY A 545 2.38 3.32 -19.71
C GLY A 545 2.05 1.86 -19.41
N VAL A 546 1.16 1.68 -18.44
CA VAL A 546 0.64 0.38 -18.02
C VAL A 546 -0.88 0.40 -17.94
N ASP A 547 -1.48 -0.78 -18.12
CA ASP A 547 -2.87 -1.05 -17.84
C ASP A 547 -3.06 -1.36 -16.34
N MET A 548 -3.73 -0.49 -15.59
CA MET A 548 -3.90 -0.68 -14.14
C MET A 548 -4.79 -1.87 -13.76
N PRO A 549 -5.96 -2.10 -14.40
CA PRO A 549 -6.71 -3.33 -14.18
C PRO A 549 -5.89 -4.61 -14.43
N ALA A 550 -5.14 -4.68 -15.53
CA ALA A 550 -4.25 -5.81 -15.82
C ALA A 550 -3.12 -5.91 -14.79
N PHE A 551 -2.53 -4.78 -14.40
CA PHE A 551 -1.51 -4.72 -13.36
C PHE A 551 -2.05 -5.22 -12.01
N ASN A 552 -3.29 -4.89 -11.65
CA ASN A 552 -3.94 -5.37 -10.43
C ASN A 552 -4.12 -6.89 -10.45
N VAL A 553 -4.61 -7.46 -11.55
CA VAL A 553 -4.75 -8.91 -11.74
C VAL A 553 -3.40 -9.61 -11.63
N GLN A 554 -2.40 -9.14 -12.38
CA GLN A 554 -1.07 -9.74 -12.36
C GLN A 554 -0.37 -9.57 -11.00
N ARG A 555 -0.57 -8.43 -10.32
CA ARG A 555 -0.08 -8.18 -8.96
C ARG A 555 -0.71 -9.13 -7.95
N ALA A 556 -1.98 -9.52 -8.12
CA ALA A 556 -2.62 -10.53 -7.29
C ALA A 556 -1.99 -11.91 -7.53
N ARG A 557 -1.77 -12.29 -8.80
CA ARG A 557 -1.13 -13.56 -9.18
C ARG A 557 0.31 -13.67 -8.68
N GLU A 558 1.11 -12.60 -8.74
CA GLU A 558 2.52 -12.62 -8.31
C GLU A 558 2.71 -12.65 -6.79
N LYS A 559 1.72 -12.16 -6.04
CA LYS A 559 1.66 -12.21 -4.57
C LYS A 559 0.99 -13.47 -4.02
N GLY A 560 0.54 -14.36 -4.90
CA GLY A 560 -0.13 -15.61 -4.55
C GLY A 560 -1.49 -15.40 -3.89
N VAL A 561 -2.27 -14.42 -4.35
CA VAL A 561 -3.67 -14.23 -3.92
C VAL A 561 -4.51 -15.40 -4.44
N GLN A 562 -5.36 -15.95 -3.57
CA GLN A 562 -6.27 -17.03 -3.93
C GLN A 562 -7.33 -16.56 -4.95
N PRO A 563 -7.84 -17.46 -5.82
CA PRO A 563 -8.95 -17.14 -6.71
C PRO A 563 -10.20 -16.65 -5.97
N TYR A 564 -11.04 -15.89 -6.66
CA TYR A 564 -12.27 -15.29 -6.13
C TYR A 564 -13.16 -16.32 -5.41
N ASN A 565 -13.39 -17.48 -6.04
CA ASN A 565 -14.28 -18.51 -5.49
C ASN A 565 -13.76 -19.11 -4.16
N GLU A 566 -12.44 -19.28 -4.03
CA GLU A 566 -11.81 -19.76 -2.79
C GLU A 566 -11.97 -18.74 -1.65
N VAL A 567 -11.77 -17.46 -1.95
CA VAL A 567 -11.95 -16.38 -0.97
C VAL A 567 -13.41 -16.24 -0.56
N ARG A 568 -14.32 -16.25 -1.54
CA ARG A 568 -15.77 -16.21 -1.33
C ARG A 568 -16.23 -17.34 -0.41
N GLN A 569 -15.70 -18.56 -0.57
CA GLN A 569 -16.05 -19.70 0.26
C GLN A 569 -15.73 -19.50 1.76
N LYS A 570 -14.69 -18.73 2.10
CA LYS A 570 -14.36 -18.43 3.51
C LYS A 570 -15.30 -17.43 4.16
N ILE A 571 -16.13 -16.74 3.38
CA ILE A 571 -17.03 -15.71 3.88
C ILE A 571 -18.37 -16.34 4.26
N PRO A 572 -18.85 -16.15 5.50
CA PRO A 572 -20.12 -16.70 5.96
C PRO A 572 -21.28 -16.35 5.01
N GLY A 573 -22.04 -17.37 4.61
CA GLY A 573 -23.23 -17.23 3.78
C GLY A 573 -23.01 -17.20 2.27
N LEU A 574 -21.77 -17.12 1.78
CA LEU A 574 -21.51 -17.12 0.33
C LEU A 574 -21.28 -18.54 -0.22
N GLY A 575 -20.46 -19.36 0.45
CA GLY A 575 -20.16 -20.73 0.04
C GLY A 575 -19.28 -20.82 -1.22
N SER A 576 -19.03 -22.04 -1.69
CA SER A 576 -18.30 -22.30 -2.95
C SER A 576 -19.27 -22.61 -4.08
N VAL A 577 -18.87 -22.31 -5.32
CA VAL A 577 -19.62 -22.69 -6.53
C VAL A 577 -18.78 -23.54 -7.47
N SER A 578 -19.40 -24.41 -8.26
CA SER A 578 -18.70 -25.28 -9.23
C SER A 578 -18.92 -24.87 -10.68
N THR A 579 -19.88 -23.98 -10.96
CA THR A 579 -20.18 -23.48 -12.31
C THR A 579 -20.36 -21.96 -12.28
N PHE A 580 -20.21 -21.32 -13.45
CA PHE A 580 -20.42 -19.87 -13.56
C PHE A 580 -21.88 -19.47 -13.29
N ASP A 581 -22.87 -20.26 -13.72
CA ASP A 581 -24.29 -19.90 -13.52
C ASP A 581 -24.69 -19.90 -12.04
N ALA A 582 -24.02 -20.70 -11.20
CA ALA A 582 -24.25 -20.68 -9.75
C ALA A 582 -23.86 -19.35 -9.07
N LEU A 583 -23.22 -18.41 -9.79
CA LEU A 583 -22.92 -17.06 -9.31
C LEU A 583 -24.12 -16.10 -9.41
N GLU A 584 -25.25 -16.48 -10.01
CA GLU A 584 -26.39 -15.59 -10.31
C GLU A 584 -26.99 -14.88 -9.08
N LYS A 585 -26.76 -15.42 -7.88
CA LYS A 585 -27.17 -14.78 -6.62
C LYS A 585 -26.37 -13.50 -6.34
N ASN A 586 -25.11 -13.44 -6.72
CA ASN A 586 -24.19 -12.34 -6.39
C ASN A 586 -23.62 -11.62 -7.61
N ILE A 587 -23.81 -12.12 -8.83
CA ILE A 587 -23.27 -11.55 -10.07
C ILE A 587 -24.38 -11.50 -11.11
N ASP A 588 -24.49 -10.38 -11.83
CA ASP A 588 -25.48 -10.20 -12.89
C ASP A 588 -25.19 -11.09 -14.10
N LYS A 589 -26.26 -11.49 -14.82
CA LYS A 589 -26.18 -12.40 -15.95
C LYS A 589 -25.19 -11.92 -17.02
N ALA A 590 -25.17 -10.62 -17.32
CA ALA A 590 -24.23 -10.03 -18.27
C ALA A 590 -22.75 -10.20 -17.83
N ASN A 591 -22.47 -10.05 -16.53
CA ASN A 591 -21.13 -10.27 -15.97
C ASN A 591 -20.78 -11.77 -15.96
N ILE A 592 -21.73 -12.65 -15.67
CA ILE A 592 -21.53 -14.12 -15.77
C ILE A 592 -21.17 -14.53 -17.19
N ASP A 593 -21.88 -14.02 -18.19
CA ASP A 593 -21.61 -14.32 -19.60
C ASP A 593 -20.24 -13.81 -20.04
N LEU A 594 -19.77 -12.71 -19.45
CA LEU A 594 -18.44 -12.18 -19.70
C LEU A 594 -17.34 -13.02 -19.03
N LEU A 595 -17.58 -13.51 -17.81
CA LEU A 595 -16.70 -14.45 -17.13
C LEU A 595 -16.55 -15.75 -17.93
N LYS A 596 -17.66 -16.31 -18.45
CA LYS A 596 -17.66 -17.50 -19.32
C LYS A 596 -16.86 -17.32 -20.62
N LYS A 597 -16.81 -16.09 -21.15
CA LYS A 597 -16.01 -15.75 -22.35
C LYS A 597 -14.53 -15.53 -22.05
N THR A 598 -14.18 -15.35 -20.77
CA THR A 598 -12.83 -14.94 -20.36
C THR A 598 -12.06 -16.06 -19.68
N TYR A 599 -12.70 -16.82 -18.80
CA TYR A 599 -12.08 -17.89 -18.01
C TYR A 599 -12.62 -19.27 -18.40
N GLU A 600 -11.79 -20.30 -18.30
CA GLU A 600 -12.19 -21.68 -18.57
C GLU A 600 -13.10 -22.22 -17.46
N TYR A 601 -12.73 -22.02 -16.19
CA TYR A 601 -13.52 -22.44 -15.03
C TYR A 601 -13.82 -21.30 -14.06
N VAL A 602 -14.90 -21.44 -13.29
CA VAL A 602 -15.24 -20.51 -12.21
C VAL A 602 -14.15 -20.42 -11.13
N HIS A 603 -13.36 -21.49 -10.97
CA HIS A 603 -12.22 -21.56 -10.05
C HIS A 603 -11.01 -20.73 -10.50
N ASP A 604 -10.99 -20.24 -11.75
CA ASP A 604 -9.87 -19.48 -12.30
C ASP A 604 -9.97 -17.97 -12.05
N VAL A 605 -11.18 -17.48 -11.74
CA VAL A 605 -11.51 -16.06 -11.64
C VAL A 605 -10.60 -15.39 -10.61
N ASP A 606 -9.85 -14.38 -11.04
CA ASP A 606 -8.99 -13.59 -10.16
C ASP A 606 -9.83 -12.81 -9.14
N LEU A 607 -9.36 -12.72 -7.88
CA LEU A 607 -10.10 -12.04 -6.81
C LEU A 607 -10.56 -10.64 -7.22
N TYR A 608 -9.64 -9.81 -7.74
CA TYR A 608 -9.96 -8.43 -8.16
C TYR A 608 -11.06 -8.36 -9.23
N VAL A 609 -11.09 -9.32 -10.15
CA VAL A 609 -12.15 -9.42 -11.18
C VAL A 609 -13.48 -9.75 -10.51
N GLY A 610 -13.52 -10.82 -9.72
CA GLY A 610 -14.75 -11.23 -9.04
C GLY A 610 -15.35 -10.12 -8.18
N LEU A 611 -14.51 -9.39 -7.44
CA LEU A 611 -14.94 -8.27 -6.59
C LEU A 611 -15.66 -7.15 -7.36
N LEU A 612 -15.22 -6.81 -8.56
CA LEU A 612 -15.86 -5.78 -9.40
C LEU A 612 -17.02 -6.31 -10.24
N MET A 613 -17.18 -7.63 -10.35
CA MET A 613 -18.32 -8.26 -11.02
C MET A 613 -19.51 -8.46 -10.08
N GLU A 614 -19.31 -8.43 -8.76
CA GLU A 614 -20.37 -8.60 -7.77
C GLU A 614 -21.38 -7.45 -7.83
N ARG A 615 -22.67 -7.79 -7.72
CA ARG A 615 -23.71 -6.81 -7.48
C ARG A 615 -23.65 -6.30 -6.04
N VAL A 616 -23.97 -5.02 -5.88
CA VAL A 616 -24.15 -4.41 -4.56
C VAL A 616 -25.52 -4.82 -4.02
N VAL A 617 -25.53 -5.66 -2.98
CA VAL A 617 -26.78 -6.18 -2.36
C VAL A 617 -27.29 -5.30 -1.21
N ASP A 618 -26.39 -4.60 -0.53
CA ASP A 618 -26.71 -3.62 0.51
C ASP A 618 -26.73 -2.23 -0.13
N PRO A 619 -27.89 -1.53 -0.21
CA PRO A 619 -28.01 -0.22 -0.86
C PRO A 619 -27.22 0.89 -0.15
N THR A 620 -26.73 0.64 1.06
CA THR A 620 -25.88 1.56 1.81
C THR A 620 -24.38 1.35 1.52
N ALA A 621 -24.00 0.20 0.96
CA ALA A 621 -22.63 -0.13 0.58
C ALA A 621 -22.30 0.32 -0.86
N LEU A 622 -21.01 0.28 -1.19
CA LEU A 622 -20.51 0.57 -2.54
C LEU A 622 -19.93 -0.68 -3.24
N LEU A 623 -19.81 -1.78 -2.51
CA LEU A 623 -19.22 -3.03 -2.99
C LEU A 623 -20.13 -4.22 -2.74
N GLY A 624 -19.86 -5.32 -3.47
CA GLY A 624 -20.45 -6.61 -3.24
C GLY A 624 -20.06 -7.27 -1.90
N PRO A 625 -20.73 -8.37 -1.53
CA PRO A 625 -20.56 -9.00 -0.22
C PRO A 625 -19.14 -9.50 0.07
N THR A 626 -18.36 -9.91 -0.94
CA THR A 626 -16.98 -10.37 -0.74
C THR A 626 -16.07 -9.18 -0.42
N GLY A 627 -16.17 -8.11 -1.21
CA GLY A 627 -15.36 -6.91 -1.03
C GLY A 627 -15.62 -6.21 0.30
N THR A 628 -16.89 -6.01 0.63
CA THR A 628 -17.28 -5.38 1.90
C THR A 628 -16.83 -6.17 3.12
N HIS A 629 -16.86 -7.51 3.07
CA HIS A 629 -16.39 -8.35 4.18
C HIS A 629 -14.86 -8.26 4.35
N LEU A 630 -14.08 -8.34 3.27
CA LEU A 630 -12.61 -8.23 3.35
C LEU A 630 -12.17 -6.86 3.89
N ILE A 631 -12.87 -5.79 3.50
CA ILE A 631 -12.62 -4.45 4.04
C ILE A 631 -13.02 -4.39 5.51
N ALA A 632 -14.21 -4.89 5.88
CA ALA A 632 -14.66 -4.88 7.28
C ALA A 632 -13.75 -5.69 8.22
N ASP A 633 -13.26 -6.86 7.77
CA ASP A 633 -12.27 -7.68 8.50
C ASP A 633 -11.00 -6.86 8.79
N GLN A 634 -10.43 -6.24 7.75
CA GLN A 634 -9.20 -5.49 7.91
C GLN A 634 -9.37 -4.24 8.79
N PHE A 635 -10.47 -3.49 8.62
CA PHE A 635 -10.75 -2.34 9.47
C PHE A 635 -11.06 -2.75 10.92
N SER A 636 -11.69 -3.92 11.14
CA SER A 636 -11.81 -4.45 12.50
C SER A 636 -10.44 -4.77 13.10
N ALA A 637 -9.50 -5.29 12.32
CA ALA A 637 -8.15 -5.56 12.79
C ALA A 637 -7.39 -4.27 13.11
N PHE A 638 -7.51 -3.23 12.28
CA PHE A 638 -6.93 -1.91 12.58
C PHE A 638 -7.49 -1.31 13.88
N LYS A 639 -8.80 -1.38 14.10
CA LYS A 639 -9.44 -0.86 15.33
C LYS A 639 -8.98 -1.62 16.58
N LYS A 640 -8.98 -2.95 16.53
CA LYS A 640 -8.69 -3.80 17.71
C LYS A 640 -7.20 -3.96 17.99
N GLY A 641 -6.36 -4.00 16.97
CA GLY A 641 -4.91 -4.14 17.10
C GLY A 641 -4.17 -2.83 17.38
N ASP A 642 -4.88 -1.68 17.46
CA ASP A 642 -4.26 -0.38 17.68
C ASP A 642 -4.46 0.12 19.13
N ARG A 643 -3.39 0.07 19.92
CA ARG A 643 -3.35 0.57 21.31
C ARG A 643 -3.75 2.03 21.44
N PHE A 644 -3.53 2.81 20.40
CA PHE A 644 -3.71 4.26 20.39
C PHE A 644 -4.95 4.70 19.59
N PHE A 645 -5.83 3.76 19.20
CA PHE A 645 -7.05 4.05 18.46
C PHE A 645 -7.88 5.15 19.15
N TYR A 646 -8.48 6.06 18.38
CA TYR A 646 -9.08 7.30 18.92
C TYR A 646 -10.22 7.09 19.94
N GLU A 647 -10.87 5.92 19.94
CA GLU A 647 -11.90 5.56 20.93
C GLU A 647 -11.32 4.99 22.24
N ASN A 648 -10.02 4.67 22.29
CA ASN A 648 -9.41 4.13 23.49
C ASN A 648 -9.29 5.22 24.56
N SER A 649 -9.77 4.93 25.77
CA SER A 649 -9.57 5.78 26.95
C SER A 649 -8.11 5.78 27.40
N ALA A 650 -7.64 6.90 27.96
CA ALA A 650 -6.28 7.04 28.49
C ALA A 650 -6.05 6.28 29.83
N THR A 651 -6.38 4.99 29.90
CA THR A 651 -6.34 4.18 31.14
C THR A 651 -5.71 2.82 30.92
N GLY A 652 -4.98 2.30 31.92
CA GLY A 652 -4.47 0.93 31.90
C GLY A 652 -3.48 0.67 30.76
N THR A 653 -3.84 -0.21 29.83
CA THR A 653 -2.99 -0.62 28.69
C THR A 653 -3.01 0.35 27.52
N THR A 654 -3.90 1.36 27.50
CA THR A 654 -4.05 2.32 26.40
C THR A 654 -3.60 3.73 26.80
N ILE A 655 -2.49 3.83 27.54
CA ILE A 655 -1.82 5.12 27.83
C ILE A 655 -1.53 5.84 26.49
N GLY A 656 -1.96 7.10 26.40
CA GLY A 656 -1.94 7.88 25.15
C GLY A 656 -3.30 7.96 24.42
N GLY A 657 -4.30 7.21 24.88
CA GLY A 657 -5.69 7.34 24.44
C GLY A 657 -6.27 8.74 24.70
N LEU A 658 -7.47 8.99 24.21
CA LEU A 658 -8.11 10.29 24.36
C LEU A 658 -8.72 10.48 25.76
N LYS A 659 -8.77 11.73 26.22
CA LYS A 659 -9.66 12.18 27.30
C LYS A 659 -11.06 12.44 26.73
N GLN A 660 -12.10 12.44 27.58
CA GLN A 660 -13.48 12.71 27.11
C GLN A 660 -13.60 14.04 26.35
N VAL A 661 -12.99 15.11 26.86
CA VAL A 661 -13.00 16.44 26.19
C VAL A 661 -12.30 16.42 24.82
N GLU A 662 -11.27 15.59 24.65
CA GLU A 662 -10.57 15.40 23.38
C GLU A 662 -11.45 14.61 22.42
N TYR A 663 -12.05 13.50 22.89
CA TYR A 663 -12.96 12.67 22.11
C TYR A 663 -14.15 13.47 21.59
N ASP A 664 -14.80 14.25 22.45
CA ASP A 664 -15.94 15.10 22.09
C ASP A 664 -15.53 16.14 21.04
N ALA A 665 -14.34 16.73 21.16
CA ALA A 665 -13.86 17.70 20.18
C ALA A 665 -13.52 17.06 18.83
N ILE A 666 -12.89 15.89 18.84
CA ILE A 666 -12.51 15.13 17.65
C ILE A 666 -13.73 14.62 16.89
N THR A 667 -14.73 14.10 17.59
CA THR A 667 -15.95 13.55 16.97
C THR A 667 -16.91 14.64 16.45
N ASN A 668 -16.83 15.86 16.99
CA ASN A 668 -17.62 17.00 16.51
C ASN A 668 -16.96 17.79 15.36
N TYR A 669 -15.69 17.53 15.04
CA TYR A 669 -14.97 18.23 13.97
C TYR A 669 -15.02 17.40 12.67
N SER A 670 -15.97 17.72 11.79
CA SER A 670 -16.20 16.96 10.54
C SER A 670 -15.07 17.12 9.51
N LEU A 671 -14.97 16.17 8.57
CA LEU A 671 -14.07 16.28 7.42
C LEU A 671 -14.49 17.45 6.51
N ALA A 672 -15.78 17.75 6.41
CA ALA A 672 -16.28 18.95 5.72
C ALA A 672 -15.68 20.25 6.29
N GLN A 673 -15.65 20.35 7.62
CA GLN A 673 -15.04 21.47 8.32
C GLN A 673 -13.53 21.53 8.09
N LEU A 674 -12.82 20.38 8.22
CA LEU A 674 -11.38 20.30 7.95
C LEU A 674 -11.04 20.86 6.56
N ILE A 675 -11.82 20.47 5.55
CA ILE A 675 -11.61 20.90 4.16
C ILE A 675 -11.93 22.38 3.99
N CYS A 676 -13.04 22.89 4.52
CA CYS A 676 -13.39 24.30 4.49
C CYS A 676 -12.27 25.17 5.07
N GLU A 677 -11.81 24.83 6.27
CA GLU A 677 -10.84 25.66 7.01
C GLU A 677 -9.43 25.66 6.37
N ASN A 678 -9.13 24.69 5.50
CA ASN A 678 -7.84 24.56 4.83
C ASN A 678 -7.89 24.80 3.31
N THR A 679 -9.05 25.15 2.75
CA THR A 679 -9.23 25.42 1.31
C THR A 679 -9.57 26.89 1.08
N TYR A 680 -8.57 27.68 0.68
CA TYR A 680 -8.76 29.12 0.49
C TYR A 680 -9.77 29.42 -0.62
N GLY A 681 -10.70 30.32 -0.33
CA GLY A 681 -11.78 30.72 -1.25
C GLY A 681 -12.95 29.75 -1.34
N MET A 682 -13.01 28.68 -0.52
CA MET A 682 -14.21 27.84 -0.41
C MET A 682 -15.23 28.52 0.51
N GLU A 683 -16.42 28.84 -0.02
CA GLU A 683 -17.49 29.48 0.75
C GLU A 683 -18.50 28.47 1.32
N GLN A 684 -18.80 27.43 0.54
CA GLN A 684 -19.76 26.39 0.87
C GLN A 684 -19.21 25.00 0.59
N VAL A 685 -19.67 24.03 1.38
CA VAL A 685 -19.29 22.63 1.25
C VAL A 685 -20.49 21.72 1.49
N GLN A 686 -20.45 20.49 0.99
CA GLN A 686 -21.45 19.47 1.29
C GLN A 686 -21.40 19.10 2.78
N ALA A 687 -22.57 19.02 3.42
CA ALA A 687 -22.65 18.67 4.85
C ALA A 687 -22.08 17.27 5.13
N ASP A 688 -22.46 16.28 4.31
CA ASP A 688 -21.73 15.03 4.14
C ASP A 688 -20.76 15.24 2.97
N ILE A 689 -19.49 15.35 3.29
CA ILE A 689 -18.44 15.79 2.39
C ILE A 689 -18.25 14.90 1.16
N PHE A 690 -18.69 13.63 1.22
CA PHE A 690 -18.55 12.67 0.12
C PHE A 690 -19.79 12.57 -0.77
N GLN A 691 -20.93 13.12 -0.36
CA GLN A 691 -22.16 13.06 -1.14
C GLN A 691 -22.20 14.18 -2.17
N PHE A 692 -22.39 13.82 -3.44
CA PHE A 692 -22.32 14.75 -4.58
C PHE A 692 -23.44 15.83 -4.54
N ASN A 693 -24.68 15.42 -4.24
CA ASN A 693 -25.87 16.28 -4.27
C ASN A 693 -26.48 16.49 -2.88
N ASN A 694 -25.67 16.55 -1.83
CA ASN A 694 -26.17 16.81 -0.50
C ASN A 694 -26.54 18.30 -0.29
N ARG A 695 -27.11 18.62 0.87
CA ARG A 695 -27.27 19.98 1.35
C ARG A 695 -25.88 20.60 1.55
N LYS A 696 -25.70 21.79 0.97
CA LYS A 696 -24.54 22.65 1.23
C LYS A 696 -24.69 23.43 2.52
N VAL A 697 -23.59 23.65 3.21
CA VAL A 697 -23.46 24.48 4.42
C VAL A 697 -22.37 25.53 4.19
N GLN A 698 -22.53 26.69 4.82
CA GLN A 698 -21.55 27.78 4.76
C GLN A 698 -20.32 27.41 5.59
N CYS A 699 -19.11 27.58 5.05
CA CYS A 699 -17.88 27.31 5.80
C CYS A 699 -17.80 28.17 7.08
N SER A 700 -18.34 29.39 7.06
CA SER A 700 -18.41 30.28 8.23
C SER A 700 -19.36 29.80 9.33
N SER A 701 -20.19 28.79 9.08
CA SER A 701 -21.11 28.23 10.09
C SER A 701 -20.45 27.20 11.01
N PHE A 702 -19.27 26.68 10.64
CA PHE A 702 -18.55 25.72 11.46
C PHE A 702 -17.96 26.38 12.71
N GLN A 703 -18.01 25.65 13.83
CA GLN A 703 -17.41 26.09 15.10
C GLN A 703 -15.93 25.71 15.14
N PRO A 704 -14.99 26.65 15.34
CA PRO A 704 -13.57 26.33 15.35
C PRO A 704 -13.20 25.20 16.31
N PHE A 705 -12.21 24.40 15.95
CA PHE A 705 -11.73 23.32 16.83
C PHE A 705 -11.33 23.90 18.21
N PRO A 706 -11.86 23.36 19.33
CA PRO A 706 -11.72 23.98 20.64
C PRO A 706 -10.36 23.68 21.30
N ILE A 707 -9.26 23.99 20.62
CA ILE A 707 -7.88 23.67 21.06
C ILE A 707 -7.57 24.22 22.46
N LEU A 708 -8.06 25.42 22.79
CA LEU A 708 -7.91 26.04 24.11
C LEU A 708 -8.54 25.20 25.22
N ARG A 709 -9.71 24.59 24.97
CA ARG A 709 -10.40 23.75 25.95
C ARG A 709 -9.66 22.44 26.20
N ILE A 710 -9.00 21.92 25.17
CA ILE A 710 -8.28 20.64 25.20
C ILE A 710 -6.89 20.81 25.83
N ILE A 711 -6.14 21.81 25.36
CA ILE A 711 -4.72 22.01 25.69
C ILE A 711 -4.53 23.05 26.78
N GLY A 712 -5.42 24.03 26.93
CA GLY A 712 -5.24 25.18 27.82
C GLY A 712 -5.50 24.91 29.30
N GLN A 713 -6.11 23.77 29.68
CA GLN A 713 -6.34 23.44 31.09
C GLN A 713 -5.01 23.18 31.81
N PRO A 714 -4.74 23.71 33.02
CA PRO A 714 -3.56 23.34 33.79
C PRO A 714 -3.48 21.82 33.97
N ALA A 715 -2.27 21.27 33.86
CA ALA A 715 -2.02 19.83 34.00
C ALA A 715 -2.34 19.31 35.41
#